data_AF-A0A1S1YTW8-F1
#
_entry.id   AF-A0A1S1YTW8-F1
#
_cell.length_a   1.000
_cell.length_b   1.000
_cell.length_c   1.000
_cell.angle_alpha   90.00
_cell.angle_beta   90.00
_cell.angle_gamma   90.00
#
_symmetry.space_group_name_H-M   'P 1'
#
loop_
_entity.id
_entity.type
_entity.pdbx_description
1 polymer ?
#
loop_
_entity_poly.entity_id
_entity_poly.type
_entity_poly.pdbx_seq_one_letter_code
_entity_poly.pdbx_strand_id
1 'polypeptide(L)'
;MRQYTIFLAVFVSSLFCSSLFAQSPLLLVGGGSEENGGWSDSPYKWFVEQSSNKKIAIISYTDVESDWLSNYFISLGAEEAKDFKIDRTGARNTQLIAELEAFDGFFFKGGDQNKYYNFYNNTAFKSLLIDKINEGAVLGGTSAGMAILSSVVYTADNGSLYPEDGLTSMDARYFTFADDFLQVLPNTLVDTHFAERGRMPRLISMLAYWKIHHPNKKLLGIGVDDRTALCIDPEQLGKVYGTGAVTFISLNETHNIAKTLPLDVANTTLISCVEGQEFDIIRKKKTSSERSSKLYNSNIYANTVTLLNGKEYSSQIEEAVSSKTLVIYDGIKQSIDISEGNKTLFVDLRKLPNTDLLRFKSQLQEVKKVVLLPFDSSFIEDFKDQTSVMNWLWNTMKSSTTEVVVYNEAIPFIGEKYPLNIYSKDNAAYSGSLTYKAGLGLLDNTMVFRDLYADSDYNENTASIFQETLFSEDINWSVGLTDDCEIKFQVNEKQWEIIYEGKQSSIIAENKTTDYSEANSRRAIVGYDSISTHVIYTSTLLLQEVNFENYQPTFKDVVINTLSSSERSLIHWKNDQLFFDNRANRNVQLIDLQGKIHKEISTDQLTTDLPLPVNQPMIIKVIDLSSQEQTTLKILRNK
;
A
#
# COMPACT_ATOMS: atom_id res chain seq x y z
N MET A 1 -49.37 64.91 -8.52
CA MET A 1 -50.61 64.27 -9.06
C MET A 1 -50.38 64.03 -10.55
N ARG A 2 -50.71 62.83 -11.06
CA ARG A 2 -50.44 62.23 -12.41
C ARG A 2 -49.13 61.43 -12.46
N GLN A 3 -49.15 60.12 -12.13
CA GLN A 3 -49.54 58.94 -12.94
C GLN A 3 -48.73 58.78 -14.24
N TYR A 4 -47.73 57.90 -14.18
CA TYR A 4 -47.06 57.31 -15.34
C TYR A 4 -47.70 55.95 -15.64
N THR A 5 -48.13 55.79 -16.89
CA THR A 5 -48.68 54.57 -17.47
C THR A 5 -47.58 53.52 -17.61
N ILE A 6 -47.73 52.37 -16.94
CA ILE A 6 -46.88 51.19 -17.13
C ILE A 6 -47.54 50.31 -18.20
N PHE A 7 -46.82 50.05 -19.29
CA PHE A 7 -47.18 49.01 -20.26
C PHE A 7 -46.84 47.64 -19.67
N LEU A 8 -47.85 46.79 -19.48
CA LEU A 8 -47.71 45.40 -19.07
C LEU A 8 -47.41 44.56 -20.33
N ALA A 9 -46.16 44.16 -20.52
CA ALA A 9 -45.80 43.11 -21.48
C ALA A 9 -46.00 41.75 -20.82
N VAL A 10 -47.02 41.01 -21.25
CA VAL A 10 -47.24 39.62 -20.86
C VAL A 10 -46.22 38.77 -21.62
N PHE A 11 -45.14 38.38 -20.94
CA PHE A 11 -44.27 37.30 -21.40
C PHE A 11 -44.91 35.97 -20.97
N VAL A 12 -45.53 35.27 -21.93
CA VAL A 12 -45.90 33.87 -21.76
C VAL A 12 -44.60 33.09 -21.73
N SER A 13 -44.14 32.71 -20.53
CA SER A 13 -43.03 31.77 -20.39
C SER A 13 -43.49 30.41 -20.89
N SER A 14 -43.05 30.03 -22.08
CA SER A 14 -42.99 28.63 -22.49
C SER A 14 -42.19 27.86 -21.44
N LEU A 15 -42.88 27.02 -20.66
CA LEU A 15 -42.28 25.94 -19.90
C LEU A 15 -41.51 25.07 -20.90
N PHE A 16 -40.22 25.35 -21.07
CA PHE A 16 -39.28 24.33 -21.48
C PHE A 16 -39.25 23.30 -20.35
N CYS A 17 -40.11 22.30 -20.46
CA CYS A 17 -39.89 21.03 -19.79
C CYS A 17 -38.66 20.43 -20.49
N SER A 18 -37.48 20.86 -20.07
CA SER A 18 -36.26 20.10 -20.29
C SER A 18 -36.45 18.81 -19.51
N SER A 19 -36.95 17.76 -20.18
CA SER A 19 -36.72 16.40 -19.74
C SER A 19 -35.21 16.22 -19.70
N LEU A 20 -34.61 16.49 -18.53
CA LEU A 20 -33.36 15.86 -18.15
C LEU A 20 -33.65 14.36 -18.29
N PHE A 21 -33.15 13.75 -19.37
CA PHE A 21 -33.21 12.30 -19.49
C PHE A 21 -32.47 11.76 -18.26
N ALA A 22 -33.22 11.17 -17.33
CA ALA A 22 -32.64 10.47 -16.20
C ALA A 22 -31.75 9.36 -16.78
N GLN A 23 -30.53 9.28 -16.31
CA GLN A 23 -29.56 8.34 -16.83
C GLN A 23 -29.93 6.93 -16.35
N SER A 24 -29.74 5.90 -17.17
CA SER A 24 -30.05 4.53 -16.75
C SER A 24 -29.31 4.17 -15.47
N PRO A 25 -30.00 3.58 -14.46
CA PRO A 25 -29.32 3.06 -13.29
C PRO A 25 -28.39 1.89 -13.65
N LEU A 26 -27.29 1.77 -12.93
CA LEU A 26 -26.22 0.80 -13.22
C LEU A 26 -25.83 -0.02 -11.99
N LEU A 27 -25.62 -1.33 -12.18
CA LEU A 27 -25.00 -2.21 -11.19
C LEU A 27 -23.61 -2.65 -11.71
N LEU A 28 -22.54 -2.11 -11.15
CA LEU A 28 -21.17 -2.47 -11.51
C LEU A 28 -20.61 -3.45 -10.47
N VAL A 29 -20.27 -4.69 -10.85
CA VAL A 29 -19.78 -5.73 -9.93
C VAL A 29 -18.35 -6.13 -10.28
N GLY A 30 -17.44 -6.02 -9.31
CA GLY A 30 -16.01 -6.22 -9.51
C GLY A 30 -15.61 -7.68 -9.78
N GLY A 31 -16.46 -8.63 -9.40
CA GLY A 31 -16.18 -10.06 -9.52
C GLY A 31 -16.40 -10.79 -8.21
N GLY A 32 -15.84 -12.00 -8.12
CA GLY A 32 -16.13 -12.94 -7.06
C GLY A 32 -17.50 -13.62 -7.22
N SER A 33 -17.62 -14.86 -6.75
CA SER A 33 -18.88 -15.58 -6.80
C SER A 33 -19.96 -14.89 -5.97
N GLU A 34 -21.16 -14.82 -6.54
CA GLU A 34 -22.37 -14.40 -5.86
C GLU A 34 -22.71 -15.40 -4.73
N GLU A 35 -23.36 -14.92 -3.67
CA GLU A 35 -23.66 -15.72 -2.49
C GLU A 35 -25.04 -15.35 -1.95
N ASN A 36 -25.97 -16.31 -1.99
CA ASN A 36 -27.31 -16.16 -1.43
C ASN A 36 -27.22 -16.09 0.10
N GLY A 37 -27.78 -15.04 0.71
CA GLY A 37 -27.61 -14.72 2.12
C GLY A 37 -26.28 -14.06 2.42
N GLY A 38 -25.53 -13.65 1.39
CA GLY A 38 -24.19 -13.10 1.49
C GLY A 38 -24.08 -11.67 0.96
N TRP A 39 -22.87 -11.32 0.54
CA TRP A 39 -22.51 -9.95 0.14
C TRP A 39 -23.32 -9.42 -1.06
N SER A 40 -23.79 -10.30 -1.95
CA SER A 40 -24.44 -9.89 -3.21
C SER A 40 -25.95 -9.68 -3.10
N ASP A 41 -26.61 -10.08 -2.00
CA ASP A 41 -28.06 -9.97 -1.83
C ASP A 41 -28.55 -8.53 -2.02
N SER A 42 -27.98 -7.59 -1.25
CA SER A 42 -28.36 -6.17 -1.25
C SER A 42 -28.19 -5.50 -2.62
N PRO A 43 -27.01 -5.54 -3.27
CA PRO A 43 -26.84 -4.89 -4.56
C PRO A 43 -27.67 -5.52 -5.69
N TYR A 44 -27.88 -6.84 -5.67
CA TYR A 44 -28.65 -7.51 -6.73
C TYR A 44 -30.15 -7.30 -6.54
N LYS A 45 -30.63 -7.24 -5.29
CA LYS A 45 -32.00 -6.84 -4.99
C LYS A 45 -32.25 -5.40 -5.42
N TRP A 46 -31.33 -4.49 -5.12
CA TRP A 46 -31.41 -3.11 -5.61
C TRP A 46 -31.55 -3.07 -7.13
N PHE A 47 -30.76 -3.85 -7.86
CA PHE A 47 -30.84 -3.94 -9.32
C PHE A 47 -32.22 -4.43 -9.82
N VAL A 48 -32.80 -5.45 -9.15
CA VAL A 48 -34.17 -5.89 -9.44
C VAL A 48 -35.19 -4.76 -9.21
N GLU A 49 -35.04 -4.00 -8.14
CA GLU A 49 -35.92 -2.88 -7.80
C GLU A 49 -35.83 -1.72 -8.80
N GLN A 50 -34.69 -1.56 -9.50
CA GLN A 50 -34.53 -0.58 -10.57
C GLN A 50 -35.19 -1.02 -11.89
N SER A 51 -35.51 -2.29 -12.07
CA SER A 51 -36.24 -2.78 -13.24
C SER A 51 -37.73 -2.47 -13.11
N SER A 52 -38.28 -1.67 -14.02
CA SER A 52 -39.69 -1.20 -14.00
C SER A 52 -40.71 -2.34 -13.95
N ASN A 53 -40.45 -3.42 -14.68
CA ASN A 53 -41.30 -4.61 -14.72
C ASN A 53 -40.73 -5.78 -13.91
N LYS A 54 -39.61 -5.57 -13.20
CA LYS A 54 -38.88 -6.59 -12.43
C LYS A 54 -38.50 -7.84 -13.22
N LYS A 55 -38.42 -7.74 -14.56
CA LYS A 55 -38.00 -8.83 -15.44
C LYS A 55 -36.55 -8.66 -15.82
N ILE A 56 -35.74 -9.65 -15.47
CA ILE A 56 -34.29 -9.62 -15.62
C ILE A 56 -33.83 -10.58 -16.73
N ALA A 57 -33.24 -10.02 -17.78
CA ALA A 57 -32.54 -10.77 -18.81
C ALA A 57 -31.07 -10.96 -18.40
N ILE A 58 -30.66 -12.20 -18.18
CA ILE A 58 -29.29 -12.57 -17.80
C ILE A 58 -28.55 -12.97 -19.08
N ILE A 59 -27.53 -12.20 -19.45
CA ILE A 59 -26.86 -12.30 -20.74
C ILE A 59 -25.51 -12.99 -20.60
N SER A 60 -25.26 -14.03 -21.42
CA SER A 60 -23.94 -14.61 -21.65
C SER A 60 -23.71 -14.92 -23.12
N TYR A 61 -22.45 -14.97 -23.56
CA TYR A 61 -22.11 -15.45 -24.91
C TYR A 61 -21.83 -16.97 -24.96
N THR A 62 -21.83 -17.66 -23.82
CA THR A 62 -21.73 -19.12 -23.71
C THR A 62 -23.05 -19.73 -23.27
N ASP A 63 -23.16 -21.04 -23.41
CA ASP A 63 -24.28 -21.79 -22.82
C ASP A 63 -24.32 -21.60 -21.30
N VAL A 64 -25.54 -21.56 -20.76
CA VAL A 64 -25.78 -21.48 -19.33
C VAL A 64 -25.95 -22.89 -18.80
N GLU A 65 -25.10 -23.27 -17.86
CA GLU A 65 -25.03 -24.64 -17.31
C GLU A 65 -25.95 -24.84 -16.09
N SER A 66 -26.53 -23.75 -15.56
CA SER A 66 -27.33 -23.78 -14.34
C SER A 66 -28.30 -22.61 -14.26
N ASP A 67 -29.53 -22.88 -13.82
CA ASP A 67 -30.56 -21.88 -13.53
C ASP A 67 -30.35 -21.21 -12.15
N TRP A 68 -29.19 -21.37 -11.52
CA TRP A 68 -28.95 -20.85 -10.17
C TRP A 68 -29.10 -19.32 -10.11
N LEU A 69 -28.52 -18.60 -11.08
CA LEU A 69 -28.52 -17.13 -11.07
C LEU A 69 -29.92 -16.55 -11.37
N SER A 70 -30.67 -17.15 -12.30
CA SER A 70 -32.07 -16.78 -12.54
C SER A 70 -32.94 -17.04 -11.31
N ASN A 71 -32.83 -18.21 -10.69
CA ASN A 71 -33.53 -18.49 -9.43
C ASN A 71 -33.10 -17.56 -8.30
N TYR A 72 -31.83 -17.14 -8.27
CA TYR A 72 -31.33 -16.18 -7.29
C TYR A 72 -31.97 -14.80 -7.48
N PHE A 73 -32.03 -14.24 -8.69
CA PHE A 73 -32.75 -13.00 -8.95
C PHE A 73 -34.24 -13.09 -8.60
N ILE A 74 -34.89 -14.23 -8.89
CA ILE A 74 -36.29 -14.47 -8.46
C ILE A 74 -36.41 -14.44 -6.93
N SER A 75 -35.47 -15.07 -6.21
CA SER A 75 -35.46 -15.05 -4.74
C SER A 75 -35.27 -13.65 -4.15
N LEU A 76 -34.64 -12.74 -4.90
CA LEU A 76 -34.45 -11.33 -4.52
C LEU A 76 -35.64 -10.44 -4.92
N GLY A 77 -36.66 -10.99 -5.57
CA GLY A 77 -37.92 -10.31 -5.87
C GLY A 77 -38.16 -10.00 -7.35
N ALA A 78 -37.41 -10.60 -8.28
CA ALA A 78 -37.70 -10.50 -9.71
C ALA A 78 -39.01 -11.22 -10.02
N GLU A 79 -39.87 -10.62 -10.86
CA GLU A 79 -41.09 -11.27 -11.35
C GLU A 79 -40.75 -12.38 -12.35
N GLU A 80 -39.70 -12.16 -13.14
CA GLU A 80 -39.15 -13.12 -14.09
C GLU A 80 -37.64 -12.90 -14.19
N ALA A 81 -36.86 -13.98 -14.21
CA ALA A 81 -35.45 -13.90 -14.57
C ALA A 81 -35.13 -15.05 -15.52
N LYS A 82 -34.52 -14.73 -16.67
CA LYS A 82 -34.26 -15.71 -17.72
C LYS A 82 -32.85 -15.54 -18.27
N ASP A 83 -32.18 -16.67 -18.44
CA ASP A 83 -30.87 -16.76 -19.07
C ASP A 83 -30.99 -16.73 -20.60
N PHE A 84 -30.20 -15.87 -21.23
CA PHE A 84 -30.11 -15.68 -22.67
C PHE A 84 -28.68 -15.86 -23.14
N LYS A 85 -28.46 -16.92 -23.94
CA LYS A 85 -27.23 -17.06 -24.71
C LYS A 85 -27.30 -16.13 -25.93
N ILE A 86 -26.52 -15.06 -25.88
CA ILE A 86 -26.33 -14.13 -26.98
C ILE A 86 -24.87 -14.20 -27.40
N ASP A 87 -24.57 -15.09 -28.35
CA ASP A 87 -23.30 -15.11 -29.07
C ASP A 87 -23.36 -14.20 -30.32
N ARG A 88 -22.34 -14.24 -31.18
CA ARG A 88 -22.29 -13.45 -32.43
C ARG A 88 -23.50 -13.67 -33.35
N THR A 89 -24.08 -14.87 -33.34
CA THR A 89 -25.25 -15.22 -34.15
C THR A 89 -26.52 -14.76 -33.45
N GLY A 90 -26.62 -15.02 -32.14
CA GLY A 90 -27.73 -14.58 -31.30
C GLY A 90 -27.93 -13.06 -31.33
N ALA A 91 -26.85 -12.28 -31.31
CA ALA A 91 -26.90 -10.82 -31.37
C ALA A 91 -27.55 -10.24 -32.65
N ARG A 92 -27.69 -11.06 -33.70
CA ARG A 92 -28.35 -10.72 -34.98
C ARG A 92 -29.67 -11.45 -35.20
N ASN A 93 -30.07 -12.32 -34.28
CA ASN A 93 -31.29 -13.11 -34.41
C ASN A 93 -32.51 -12.29 -33.96
N THR A 94 -33.29 -11.79 -34.92
CA THR A 94 -34.44 -10.93 -34.65
C THR A 94 -35.51 -11.56 -33.75
N GLN A 95 -35.69 -12.88 -33.78
CA GLN A 95 -36.64 -13.54 -32.88
C GLN A 95 -36.16 -13.50 -31.42
N LEU A 96 -34.86 -13.74 -31.21
CA LEU A 96 -34.26 -13.64 -29.88
C LEU A 96 -34.31 -12.20 -29.35
N ILE A 97 -34.07 -11.22 -30.23
CA ILE A 97 -34.16 -9.79 -29.87
C ILE A 97 -35.60 -9.41 -29.50
N ALA A 98 -36.60 -9.90 -30.24
CA ALA A 98 -38.01 -9.65 -29.91
C ALA A 98 -38.42 -10.25 -28.55
N GLU A 99 -37.85 -11.40 -28.15
CA GLU A 99 -38.08 -11.95 -26.80
C GLU A 99 -37.50 -11.04 -25.70
N LEU A 100 -36.35 -10.40 -25.96
CA LEU A 100 -35.67 -9.52 -25.01
C LEU A 100 -36.39 -8.17 -24.82
N GLU A 101 -37.27 -7.76 -25.73
CA GLU A 101 -38.10 -6.55 -25.59
C GLU A 101 -39.00 -6.59 -24.35
N ALA A 102 -39.32 -7.79 -23.83
CA ALA A 102 -40.14 -7.96 -22.65
C ALA A 102 -39.41 -7.67 -21.33
N PHE A 103 -38.10 -7.41 -21.35
CA PHE A 103 -37.26 -7.24 -20.16
C PHE A 103 -36.80 -5.78 -20.01
N ASP A 104 -36.80 -5.29 -18.76
CA ASP A 104 -36.35 -3.92 -18.43
C ASP A 104 -35.11 -3.92 -17.52
N GLY A 105 -34.57 -5.10 -17.17
CA GLY A 105 -33.27 -5.24 -16.51
C GLY A 105 -32.35 -6.17 -17.29
N PHE A 106 -31.13 -5.73 -17.60
CA PHE A 106 -30.15 -6.51 -18.36
C PHE A 106 -28.89 -6.74 -17.53
N PHE A 107 -28.62 -7.99 -17.16
CA PHE A 107 -27.46 -8.37 -16.36
C PHE A 107 -26.45 -9.17 -17.19
N PHE A 108 -25.23 -8.66 -17.37
CA PHE A 108 -24.16 -9.30 -18.14
C PHE A 108 -23.24 -10.14 -17.23
N LYS A 109 -23.12 -11.43 -17.52
CA LYS A 109 -22.26 -12.35 -16.75
C LYS A 109 -20.77 -12.09 -16.99
N GLY A 110 -19.92 -12.62 -16.11
CA GLY A 110 -18.47 -12.62 -16.30
C GLY A 110 -18.01 -13.41 -17.53
N GLY A 111 -16.74 -13.27 -17.90
CA GLY A 111 -16.18 -13.87 -19.10
C GLY A 111 -15.07 -13.04 -19.71
N ASP A 112 -15.17 -12.79 -21.01
CA ASP A 112 -14.22 -12.08 -21.85
C ASP A 112 -14.89 -10.85 -22.46
N GLN A 113 -14.47 -9.67 -22.02
CA GLN A 113 -15.05 -8.40 -22.45
C GLN A 113 -14.80 -8.11 -23.93
N ASN A 114 -13.75 -8.70 -24.53
CA ASN A 114 -13.50 -8.63 -25.95
C ASN A 114 -14.65 -9.24 -26.75
N LYS A 115 -15.12 -10.40 -26.30
CA LYS A 115 -16.22 -11.13 -26.97
C LYS A 115 -17.52 -10.37 -26.86
N TYR A 116 -17.84 -9.82 -25.69
CA TYR A 116 -19.04 -9.00 -25.54
C TYR A 116 -19.04 -7.82 -26.49
N TYR A 117 -17.96 -7.03 -26.50
CA TYR A 117 -17.82 -5.91 -27.41
C TYR A 117 -17.94 -6.35 -28.88
N ASN A 118 -17.15 -7.34 -29.32
CA ASN A 118 -17.10 -7.78 -30.71
C ASN A 118 -18.35 -8.53 -31.20
N PHE A 119 -19.11 -9.16 -30.30
CA PHE A 119 -20.34 -9.86 -30.68
C PHE A 119 -21.51 -8.90 -30.78
N TYR A 120 -21.55 -7.85 -29.96
CA TYR A 120 -22.72 -6.99 -29.82
C TYR A 120 -22.58 -5.68 -30.57
N ASN A 121 -21.37 -5.14 -30.74
CA ASN A 121 -21.20 -3.90 -31.48
C ASN A 121 -21.70 -4.05 -32.93
N ASN A 122 -22.40 -3.03 -33.43
CA ASN A 122 -23.02 -3.02 -34.76
C ASN A 122 -23.99 -4.19 -35.02
N THR A 123 -24.84 -4.52 -34.03
CA THR A 123 -25.88 -5.56 -34.15
C THR A 123 -27.26 -5.08 -33.70
N ALA A 124 -28.30 -5.87 -34.02
CA ALA A 124 -29.67 -5.62 -33.57
C ALA A 124 -29.79 -5.66 -32.05
N PHE A 125 -28.98 -6.47 -31.36
CA PHE A 125 -28.95 -6.50 -29.89
C PHE A 125 -28.47 -5.17 -29.29
N LYS A 126 -27.42 -4.55 -29.84
CA LYS A 126 -26.99 -3.21 -29.39
C LYS A 126 -28.08 -2.17 -29.61
N SER A 127 -28.76 -2.20 -30.76
CA SER A 127 -29.88 -1.29 -31.02
C SER A 127 -30.99 -1.46 -29.98
N LEU A 128 -31.38 -2.70 -29.67
CA LEU A 128 -32.34 -2.98 -28.60
C LEU A 128 -31.87 -2.44 -27.24
N LEU A 129 -30.61 -2.65 -26.87
CA LEU A 129 -30.08 -2.12 -25.61
C LEU A 129 -30.18 -0.60 -25.56
N ILE A 130 -29.85 0.10 -26.65
CA ILE A 130 -29.98 1.56 -26.73
C ILE A 130 -31.43 2.00 -26.56
N ASP A 131 -32.37 1.32 -27.22
CA ASP A 131 -33.80 1.61 -27.09
C ASP A 131 -34.27 1.40 -25.64
N LYS A 132 -33.86 0.29 -25.02
CA LYS A 132 -34.16 -0.02 -23.62
C LYS A 132 -33.54 0.95 -22.63
N ILE A 133 -32.30 1.39 -22.87
CA ILE A 133 -31.66 2.46 -22.09
C ILE A 133 -32.50 3.74 -22.16
N ASN A 134 -32.97 4.12 -23.35
CA ASN A 134 -33.82 5.31 -23.53
C ASN A 134 -35.20 5.15 -22.87
N GLU A 135 -35.67 3.93 -22.68
CA GLU A 135 -36.89 3.57 -21.93
C GLU A 135 -36.67 3.53 -20.40
N GLY A 136 -35.43 3.69 -19.92
CA GLY A 136 -35.09 3.69 -18.50
C GLY A 136 -34.71 2.32 -17.94
N ALA A 137 -34.36 1.35 -18.78
CA ALA A 137 -33.90 0.04 -18.33
C ALA A 137 -32.64 0.15 -17.46
N VAL A 138 -32.54 -0.76 -16.48
CA VAL A 138 -31.35 -0.92 -15.63
C VAL A 138 -30.36 -1.88 -16.29
N LEU A 139 -29.07 -1.54 -16.25
CA LEU A 139 -27.99 -2.40 -16.75
C LEU A 139 -27.07 -2.79 -15.61
N GLY A 140 -26.64 -4.04 -15.60
CA GLY A 140 -25.75 -4.55 -14.57
C GLY A 140 -24.78 -5.56 -15.12
N GLY A 141 -23.64 -5.76 -14.47
CA GLY A 141 -22.74 -6.83 -14.89
C GLY A 141 -21.61 -7.08 -13.93
N THR A 142 -21.07 -8.29 -14.01
CA THR A 142 -19.95 -8.75 -13.18
C THR A 142 -18.72 -9.03 -14.03
N SER A 143 -17.54 -8.63 -13.55
CA SER A 143 -16.26 -8.84 -14.23
C SER A 143 -16.32 -8.30 -15.68
N ALA A 144 -16.10 -9.13 -16.71
CA ALA A 144 -16.22 -8.71 -18.11
C ALA A 144 -17.57 -8.06 -18.47
N GLY A 145 -18.68 -8.46 -17.82
CA GLY A 145 -19.98 -7.83 -18.01
C GLY A 145 -20.04 -6.40 -17.48
N MET A 146 -19.29 -6.09 -16.42
CA MET A 146 -19.12 -4.73 -15.92
C MET A 146 -18.30 -3.88 -16.89
N ALA A 147 -17.25 -4.47 -17.46
CA ALA A 147 -16.27 -3.77 -18.31
C ALA A 147 -16.89 -3.11 -19.57
N ILE A 148 -18.00 -3.64 -20.07
CA ILE A 148 -18.70 -3.10 -21.25
C ILE A 148 -19.71 -1.98 -20.92
N LEU A 149 -19.91 -1.66 -19.64
CA LEU A 149 -20.86 -0.63 -19.18
C LEU A 149 -20.21 0.75 -19.04
N SER A 150 -18.87 0.86 -19.14
CA SER A 150 -18.19 2.15 -19.20
C SER A 150 -18.23 2.74 -20.61
N SER A 151 -18.17 4.07 -20.71
CA SER A 151 -18.10 4.77 -22.00
C SER A 151 -16.86 4.44 -22.83
N VAL A 152 -15.76 4.10 -22.15
CA VAL A 152 -14.54 3.60 -22.76
C VAL A 152 -14.35 2.18 -22.25
N VAL A 153 -14.43 1.21 -23.14
CA VAL A 153 -14.30 -0.22 -22.85
C VAL A 153 -12.84 -0.62 -23.06
N TYR A 154 -12.24 -1.25 -22.05
CA TYR A 154 -10.93 -1.91 -22.21
C TYR A 154 -11.12 -3.28 -22.87
N THR A 155 -10.84 -3.38 -24.17
CA THR A 155 -11.21 -4.57 -24.98
C THR A 155 -10.22 -5.72 -24.86
N ALA A 156 -8.98 -5.46 -24.40
CA ALA A 156 -7.93 -6.47 -24.25
C ALA A 156 -7.67 -7.32 -25.52
N ASP A 157 -7.75 -6.71 -26.71
CA ASP A 157 -7.72 -7.44 -28.00
C ASP A 157 -6.48 -8.34 -28.18
N ASN A 158 -5.35 -7.92 -27.62
CA ASN A 158 -4.06 -8.62 -27.74
C ASN A 158 -3.62 -9.25 -26.41
N GLY A 159 -4.57 -9.57 -25.53
CA GLY A 159 -4.31 -10.00 -24.17
C GLY A 159 -4.45 -8.86 -23.15
N SER A 160 -4.50 -9.25 -21.88
CA SER A 160 -4.68 -8.34 -20.77
C SER A 160 -3.37 -7.63 -20.42
N LEU A 161 -3.43 -6.34 -20.12
CA LEU A 161 -2.38 -5.58 -19.48
C LEU A 161 -2.27 -6.04 -18.03
N TYR A 162 -1.09 -6.48 -17.59
CA TYR A 162 -0.83 -6.80 -16.18
C TYR A 162 -0.32 -5.56 -15.41
N PRO A 163 -0.47 -5.52 -14.08
CA PRO A 163 0.01 -4.41 -13.24
C PRO A 163 1.47 -3.99 -13.52
N GLU A 164 2.37 -4.96 -13.57
CA GLU A 164 3.80 -4.80 -13.80
C GLU A 164 4.13 -4.26 -15.20
N ASP A 165 3.36 -4.65 -16.22
CA ASP A 165 3.50 -4.13 -17.58
C ASP A 165 3.21 -2.64 -17.62
N GLY A 166 2.18 -2.21 -16.87
CA GLY A 166 1.79 -0.80 -16.74
C GLY A 166 2.84 0.09 -16.07
N LEU A 167 3.77 -0.51 -15.31
CA LEU A 167 4.93 0.17 -14.70
C LEU A 167 6.20 0.08 -15.56
N THR A 168 6.26 -0.88 -16.48
CA THR A 168 7.46 -1.16 -17.28
C THR A 168 7.41 -0.48 -18.65
N SER A 169 6.24 -0.43 -19.29
CA SER A 169 6.15 0.14 -20.64
C SER A 169 4.75 0.60 -20.99
N MET A 170 4.68 1.67 -21.79
CA MET A 170 3.45 2.12 -22.43
C MET A 170 3.25 1.47 -23.82
N ASP A 171 3.60 0.17 -23.97
CA ASP A 171 3.49 -0.55 -25.23
C ASP A 171 2.04 -0.62 -25.72
N ALA A 172 1.76 0.09 -26.81
CA ALA A 172 0.45 0.22 -27.42
C ALA A 172 -0.29 -1.11 -27.69
N ARG A 173 0.42 -2.25 -27.79
CA ARG A 173 -0.21 -3.58 -27.99
C ARG A 173 -1.23 -3.92 -26.91
N TYR A 174 -0.99 -3.54 -25.65
CA TYR A 174 -1.84 -3.92 -24.52
C TYR A 174 -2.88 -2.85 -24.15
N PHE A 175 -2.76 -1.63 -24.68
CA PHE A 175 -3.68 -0.51 -24.43
C PHE A 175 -4.77 -0.43 -25.52
N THR A 176 -5.65 -1.43 -25.51
CA THR A 176 -6.72 -1.58 -26.50
C THR A 176 -8.06 -1.12 -25.92
N PHE A 177 -8.69 -0.15 -26.59
CA PHE A 177 -9.89 0.52 -26.11
C PHE A 177 -10.93 0.67 -27.24
N ALA A 178 -12.20 0.68 -26.86
CA ALA A 178 -13.31 1.08 -27.72
C ALA A 178 -14.19 2.12 -27.00
N ASP A 179 -14.65 3.14 -27.72
CA ASP A 179 -15.51 4.20 -27.18
C ASP A 179 -16.82 4.39 -27.96
N ASP A 180 -17.21 3.38 -28.75
CA ASP A 180 -18.39 3.41 -29.62
C ASP A 180 -19.47 2.40 -29.21
N PHE A 181 -19.36 1.73 -28.06
CA PHE A 181 -20.31 0.69 -27.62
C PHE A 181 -21.57 1.25 -26.93
N LEU A 182 -21.56 1.37 -25.60
CA LEU A 182 -22.64 1.96 -24.82
C LEU A 182 -22.13 3.22 -24.12
N GLN A 183 -22.95 4.28 -24.07
CA GLN A 183 -22.60 5.56 -23.45
C GLN A 183 -23.34 5.77 -22.12
N VAL A 184 -23.67 4.68 -21.41
CA VAL A 184 -24.48 4.69 -20.19
C VAL A 184 -23.75 5.25 -18.98
N LEU A 185 -22.41 5.20 -18.96
CA LEU A 185 -21.57 5.80 -17.93
C LEU A 185 -20.48 6.68 -18.57
N PRO A 186 -20.82 7.93 -18.94
CA PRO A 186 -19.99 8.81 -19.75
C PRO A 186 -18.71 9.23 -19.02
N ASN A 187 -17.63 9.39 -19.78
CA ASN A 187 -16.31 9.80 -19.30
C ASN A 187 -15.72 8.88 -18.21
N THR A 188 -15.99 7.58 -18.32
CA THR A 188 -15.44 6.57 -17.40
C THR A 188 -14.70 5.45 -18.13
N LEU A 189 -13.76 4.86 -17.39
CA LEU A 189 -13.10 3.60 -17.66
C LEU A 189 -13.17 2.76 -16.38
N VAL A 190 -13.64 1.51 -16.47
CA VAL A 190 -13.80 0.65 -15.30
C VAL A 190 -12.78 -0.51 -15.32
N ASP A 191 -12.42 -1.02 -14.15
CA ASP A 191 -11.63 -2.25 -13.99
C ASP A 191 -12.17 -3.10 -12.83
N THR A 192 -11.92 -4.41 -12.90
CA THR A 192 -12.54 -5.47 -12.09
C THR A 192 -11.48 -6.27 -11.34
N HIS A 193 -11.85 -7.07 -10.35
CA HIS A 193 -10.91 -7.84 -9.52
C HIS A 193 -9.75 -6.96 -9.05
N PHE A 194 -10.08 -5.76 -8.59
CA PHE A 194 -9.17 -4.62 -8.62
C PHE A 194 -8.02 -4.77 -7.61
N ALA A 195 -8.31 -4.87 -6.32
CA ALA A 195 -7.31 -5.17 -5.29
C ALA A 195 -6.72 -6.59 -5.46
N GLU A 196 -7.55 -7.60 -5.75
CA GLU A 196 -7.16 -9.03 -5.77
C GLU A 196 -6.10 -9.33 -6.84
N ARG A 197 -6.06 -8.53 -7.90
CA ARG A 197 -5.07 -8.66 -8.98
C ARG A 197 -4.11 -7.50 -9.02
N GLY A 198 -4.08 -6.65 -8.00
CA GLY A 198 -3.21 -5.48 -7.88
C GLY A 198 -3.32 -4.51 -9.06
N ARG A 199 -4.54 -4.27 -9.59
CA ARG A 199 -4.76 -3.56 -10.85
C ARG A 199 -4.73 -2.04 -10.77
N MET A 200 -4.34 -1.46 -9.63
CA MET A 200 -4.20 -0.02 -9.46
C MET A 200 -3.22 0.63 -10.45
N PRO A 201 -1.95 0.22 -10.57
CA PRO A 201 -1.03 0.78 -11.57
C PRO A 201 -1.51 0.56 -13.01
N ARG A 202 -2.16 -0.57 -13.29
CA ARG A 202 -2.77 -0.87 -14.60
C ARG A 202 -3.87 0.13 -14.94
N LEU A 203 -4.79 0.45 -14.02
CA LEU A 203 -5.85 1.42 -14.29
C LEU A 203 -5.28 2.84 -14.45
N ILE A 204 -4.29 3.22 -13.63
CA ILE A 204 -3.59 4.50 -13.77
C ILE A 204 -2.92 4.59 -15.16
N SER A 205 -2.21 3.55 -15.60
CA SER A 205 -1.54 3.53 -16.90
C SER A 205 -2.54 3.58 -18.06
N MET A 206 -3.68 2.90 -17.97
CA MET A 206 -4.74 2.99 -18.99
C MET A 206 -5.32 4.40 -19.10
N LEU A 207 -5.63 5.04 -17.97
CA LEU A 207 -6.11 6.43 -17.96
C LEU A 207 -5.07 7.40 -18.55
N ALA A 208 -3.81 7.18 -18.22
CA ALA A 208 -2.70 7.99 -18.68
C ALA A 208 -2.50 7.84 -20.19
N TYR A 209 -2.47 6.59 -20.68
CA TYR A 209 -2.42 6.27 -22.12
C TYR A 209 -3.59 6.94 -22.85
N TRP A 210 -4.81 6.79 -22.35
CA TRP A 210 -5.99 7.41 -22.94
C TRP A 210 -5.83 8.93 -23.04
N LYS A 211 -5.39 9.60 -21.97
CA LYS A 211 -5.21 11.06 -21.92
C LYS A 211 -4.13 11.55 -22.90
N ILE A 212 -3.04 10.82 -23.09
CA ILE A 212 -2.00 11.16 -24.10
C ILE A 212 -2.60 11.17 -25.51
N HIS A 213 -3.43 10.16 -25.81
CA HIS A 213 -4.00 9.97 -27.14
C HIS A 213 -5.30 10.78 -27.35
N HIS A 214 -5.94 11.22 -26.28
CA HIS A 214 -7.17 12.00 -26.26
C HIS A 214 -7.09 13.15 -25.24
N PRO A 215 -6.24 14.17 -25.45
CA PRO A 215 -5.91 15.19 -24.45
C PRO A 215 -7.13 16.01 -23.94
N ASN A 216 -8.20 16.08 -24.74
CA ASN A 216 -9.43 16.79 -24.40
C ASN A 216 -10.48 15.92 -23.70
N LYS A 217 -10.25 14.62 -23.54
CA LYS A 217 -11.18 13.67 -22.90
C LYS A 217 -10.59 13.18 -21.57
N LYS A 218 -11.05 13.76 -20.46
CA LYS A 218 -10.67 13.32 -19.10
C LYS A 218 -11.60 12.22 -18.62
N LEU A 219 -11.04 11.04 -18.35
CA LEU A 219 -11.79 9.92 -17.78
C LEU A 219 -11.68 9.89 -16.25
N LEU A 220 -12.74 9.38 -15.61
CA LEU A 220 -12.71 8.86 -14.25
C LEU A 220 -12.46 7.35 -14.32
N GLY A 221 -11.39 6.88 -13.68
CA GLY A 221 -11.17 5.46 -13.48
C GLY A 221 -12.03 4.95 -12.33
N ILE A 222 -12.63 3.77 -12.46
CA ILE A 222 -13.40 3.11 -11.40
C ILE A 222 -12.91 1.67 -11.27
N GLY A 223 -12.13 1.37 -10.25
CA GLY A 223 -11.72 0.02 -9.89
C GLY A 223 -12.68 -0.57 -8.87
N VAL A 224 -13.24 -1.76 -9.14
CA VAL A 224 -14.15 -2.46 -8.23
C VAL A 224 -13.53 -3.79 -7.81
N ASP A 225 -13.40 -3.98 -6.50
CA ASP A 225 -12.85 -5.20 -5.89
C ASP A 225 -13.80 -6.41 -6.05
N ASP A 226 -13.28 -7.62 -5.86
CA ASP A 226 -14.12 -8.82 -5.73
C ASP A 226 -15.09 -8.70 -4.57
N ARG A 227 -16.23 -9.34 -4.75
CA ARG A 227 -17.33 -9.35 -3.78
C ARG A 227 -17.73 -7.94 -3.35
N THR A 228 -17.71 -7.02 -4.32
CA THR A 228 -18.02 -5.60 -4.16
C THR A 228 -18.79 -5.11 -5.37
N ALA A 229 -19.74 -4.21 -5.14
CA ALA A 229 -20.60 -3.63 -6.16
C ALA A 229 -20.76 -2.11 -5.97
N LEU A 230 -20.87 -1.39 -7.08
CA LEU A 230 -21.30 0.01 -7.12
C LEU A 230 -22.68 0.09 -7.79
N CYS A 231 -23.69 0.48 -7.01
CA CYS A 231 -25.05 0.72 -7.49
C CYS A 231 -25.21 2.21 -7.77
N ILE A 232 -25.32 2.61 -9.04
CA ILE A 232 -25.46 4.00 -9.47
C ILE A 232 -26.93 4.26 -9.80
N ASP A 233 -27.55 5.17 -9.07
CA ASP A 233 -28.95 5.56 -9.29
C ASP A 233 -29.12 6.51 -10.50
N PRO A 234 -30.36 6.83 -10.92
CA PRO A 234 -30.61 7.75 -12.02
C PRO A 234 -30.08 9.17 -11.79
N GLU A 235 -29.87 9.57 -10.54
CA GLU A 235 -29.26 10.82 -10.09
C GLU A 235 -27.72 10.79 -10.12
N GLN A 236 -27.11 9.69 -10.54
CA GLN A 236 -25.66 9.46 -10.62
C GLN A 236 -24.95 9.46 -9.26
N LEU A 237 -25.68 9.08 -8.21
CA LEU A 237 -25.11 8.77 -6.91
C LEU A 237 -24.83 7.26 -6.85
N GLY A 238 -23.55 6.91 -6.72
CA GLY A 238 -23.08 5.55 -6.62
C GLY A 238 -22.94 5.11 -5.16
N LYS A 239 -23.67 4.09 -4.73
CA LYS A 239 -23.55 3.47 -3.41
C LYS A 239 -22.78 2.16 -3.49
N VAL A 240 -21.80 1.99 -2.60
CA VAL A 240 -20.98 0.78 -2.51
C VAL A 240 -21.63 -0.27 -1.63
N TYR A 241 -21.58 -1.52 -2.08
CA TYR A 241 -21.94 -2.71 -1.33
C TYR A 241 -20.83 -3.76 -1.41
N GLY A 242 -20.73 -4.64 -0.41
CA GLY A 242 -19.85 -5.80 -0.38
C GLY A 242 -18.73 -5.73 0.65
N THR A 243 -17.64 -6.43 0.36
CA THR A 243 -16.58 -6.73 1.34
C THR A 243 -15.26 -6.02 1.08
N GLY A 244 -15.08 -5.42 -0.11
CA GLY A 244 -13.91 -4.64 -0.50
C GLY A 244 -14.26 -3.17 -0.69
N ALA A 245 -13.59 -2.52 -1.63
CA ALA A 245 -13.77 -1.12 -1.95
C ALA A 245 -14.05 -0.87 -3.44
N VAL A 246 -14.60 0.32 -3.71
CA VAL A 246 -14.61 0.94 -5.03
C VAL A 246 -13.63 2.11 -5.00
N THR A 247 -12.60 2.04 -5.84
CA THR A 247 -11.57 3.07 -5.96
C THR A 247 -11.82 3.93 -7.20
N PHE A 248 -11.97 5.23 -6.99
CA PHE A 248 -12.14 6.24 -8.01
C PHE A 248 -10.81 6.95 -8.27
N ILE A 249 -10.35 6.96 -9.52
CA ILE A 249 -9.05 7.49 -9.92
C ILE A 249 -9.24 8.68 -10.86
N SER A 250 -8.68 9.83 -10.47
CA SER A 250 -8.64 11.04 -11.30
C SER A 250 -7.21 11.51 -11.47
N LEU A 251 -6.77 11.63 -12.73
CA LEU A 251 -5.46 12.20 -13.05
C LEU A 251 -5.53 13.74 -12.97
N ASN A 252 -4.84 14.36 -12.00
CA ASN A 252 -4.78 15.82 -11.91
C ASN A 252 -3.87 16.38 -13.01
N GLU A 253 -2.61 16.00 -12.98
CA GLU A 253 -1.57 16.43 -13.90
C GLU A 253 -1.02 15.20 -14.61
N THR A 254 -0.89 15.28 -15.93
CA THR A 254 -0.09 14.29 -16.68
C THR A 254 1.05 15.06 -17.27
N HIS A 255 2.25 14.81 -16.74
CA HIS A 255 3.47 15.30 -17.34
C HIS A 255 3.79 14.47 -18.60
N ASN A 256 4.69 14.95 -19.44
CA ASN A 256 5.00 14.38 -20.75
C ASN A 256 5.35 12.89 -20.69
N ILE A 257 4.37 12.01 -20.87
CA ILE A 257 4.60 10.58 -21.00
C ILE A 257 5.18 10.36 -22.40
N ALA A 258 6.49 10.16 -22.49
CA ALA A 258 7.11 9.70 -23.71
C ALA A 258 6.54 8.29 -24.02
N LYS A 259 5.97 8.13 -25.22
CA LYS A 259 5.16 6.95 -25.61
C LYS A 259 5.84 5.58 -25.46
N THR A 260 7.16 5.54 -25.27
CA THR A 260 7.96 4.31 -25.17
C THR A 260 8.70 4.16 -23.85
N LEU A 261 8.52 5.10 -22.91
CA LEU A 261 9.12 5.02 -21.59
C LEU A 261 8.13 4.42 -20.57
N PRO A 262 8.63 3.90 -19.44
CA PRO A 262 7.82 3.64 -18.27
C PRO A 262 6.95 4.85 -17.87
N LEU A 263 5.87 4.57 -17.14
CA LEU A 263 4.89 5.58 -16.77
C LEU A 263 5.48 6.60 -15.79
N ASP A 264 5.34 7.90 -16.08
CA ASP A 264 5.63 8.97 -15.13
C ASP A 264 4.40 9.86 -14.98
N VAL A 265 3.70 9.70 -13.85
CA VAL A 265 2.47 10.42 -13.50
C VAL A 265 2.48 10.75 -12.02
N ALA A 266 2.61 12.03 -11.70
CA ALA A 266 2.50 12.56 -10.35
C ALA A 266 1.09 13.06 -10.03
N ASN A 267 0.79 13.19 -8.74
CA ASN A 267 -0.42 13.86 -8.23
C ASN A 267 -1.73 13.19 -8.69
N THR A 268 -1.73 11.88 -8.91
CA THR A 268 -2.97 11.15 -9.21
C THR A 268 -3.82 11.07 -7.95
N THR A 269 -5.08 11.49 -8.03
CA THR A 269 -6.00 11.43 -6.89
C THR A 269 -6.74 10.11 -6.87
N LEU A 270 -6.70 9.43 -5.74
CA LEU A 270 -7.51 8.25 -5.45
C LEU A 270 -8.50 8.58 -4.34
N ILE A 271 -9.74 8.17 -4.53
CA ILE A 271 -10.82 8.20 -3.54
C ILE A 271 -11.33 6.76 -3.41
N SER A 272 -11.53 6.27 -2.19
CA SER A 272 -12.01 4.91 -1.95
C SER A 272 -13.30 4.92 -1.10
N CYS A 273 -14.29 4.15 -1.55
CA CYS A 273 -15.55 3.94 -0.85
C CYS A 273 -15.70 2.46 -0.50
N VAL A 274 -16.04 2.16 0.76
CA VAL A 274 -16.38 0.81 1.25
C VAL A 274 -17.90 0.67 1.45
N GLU A 275 -18.38 -0.50 1.88
CA GLU A 275 -19.80 -0.79 2.17
C GLU A 275 -20.56 0.41 2.78
N GLY A 276 -21.70 0.74 2.19
CA GLY A 276 -22.60 1.80 2.65
C GLY A 276 -22.17 3.22 2.26
N GLN A 277 -20.94 3.42 1.79
CA GLN A 277 -20.43 4.71 1.36
C GLN A 277 -20.89 5.08 -0.05
N GLU A 278 -20.95 6.38 -0.30
CA GLU A 278 -21.53 6.95 -1.51
C GLU A 278 -20.58 7.91 -2.22
N PHE A 279 -20.62 7.89 -3.55
CA PHE A 279 -19.84 8.75 -4.44
C PHE A 279 -20.72 9.37 -5.50
N ASP A 280 -20.69 10.70 -5.59
CA ASP A 280 -21.36 11.46 -6.65
C ASP A 280 -20.48 11.43 -7.91
N ILE A 281 -20.93 10.71 -8.94
CA ILE A 281 -20.18 10.47 -10.18
C ILE A 281 -19.99 11.78 -10.96
N ILE A 282 -20.98 12.67 -10.93
CA ILE A 282 -20.96 13.95 -11.66
C ILE A 282 -19.99 14.92 -10.98
N ARG A 283 -20.10 15.07 -9.65
CA ARG A 283 -19.25 15.97 -8.86
C ARG A 283 -17.87 15.38 -8.58
N LYS A 284 -17.69 14.08 -8.82
CA LYS A 284 -16.47 13.31 -8.54
C LYS A 284 -16.05 13.40 -7.09
N LYS A 285 -17.00 13.22 -6.18
CA LYS A 285 -16.79 13.42 -4.75
C LYS A 285 -17.53 12.38 -3.92
N LYS A 286 -16.86 11.88 -2.89
CA LYS A 286 -17.48 11.09 -1.82
C LYS A 286 -18.45 11.95 -0.99
N THR A 287 -19.63 11.42 -0.68
CA THR A 287 -20.70 12.14 0.03
C THR A 287 -20.90 11.64 1.47
N SER A 288 -20.58 10.38 1.75
CA SER A 288 -20.71 9.74 3.06
C SER A 288 -19.55 10.09 4.03
N SER A 289 -19.79 10.06 5.34
CA SER A 289 -18.94 10.70 6.36
C SER A 289 -18.60 9.85 7.60
N GLU A 290 -18.49 8.52 7.49
CA GLU A 290 -18.00 7.72 8.62
C GLU A 290 -16.48 7.92 8.83
N ARG A 291 -16.08 8.21 10.09
CA ARG A 291 -14.74 8.73 10.41
C ARG A 291 -14.07 7.96 11.53
N SER A 292 -12.96 7.32 11.19
CA SER A 292 -11.83 7.16 12.12
C SER A 292 -10.85 8.29 11.83
N SER A 293 -10.53 9.11 12.84
CA SER A 293 -9.62 10.24 12.69
C SER A 293 -8.20 9.84 13.07
N LYS A 294 -7.25 10.02 12.16
CA LYS A 294 -5.82 9.87 12.42
C LYS A 294 -5.27 11.06 13.22
N LEU A 295 -4.28 10.80 14.08
CA LEU A 295 -3.45 11.84 14.69
C LEU A 295 -2.42 12.32 13.65
N TYR A 296 -2.65 13.50 13.06
CA TYR A 296 -1.62 14.21 12.30
C TYR A 296 -0.65 14.84 13.29
N ASN A 297 0.45 14.17 13.63
CA ASN A 297 1.55 14.81 14.33
C ASN A 297 2.87 14.04 14.21
N SER A 298 3.90 14.69 13.69
CA SER A 298 5.06 15.18 14.47
C SER A 298 6.22 15.50 13.53
N ASN A 299 7.13 16.35 13.97
CA ASN A 299 8.23 16.88 13.17
C ASN A 299 9.10 15.76 12.59
N ILE A 300 9.49 15.89 11.33
CA ILE A 300 10.28 14.91 10.59
C ILE A 300 11.74 15.33 10.58
N TYR A 301 12.66 14.40 10.75
CA TYR A 301 14.08 14.74 10.70
C TYR A 301 14.52 15.00 9.25
N ALA A 302 15.29 16.08 9.07
CA ALA A 302 15.82 16.48 7.77
C ALA A 302 17.00 15.60 7.35
N ASN A 303 16.73 14.33 7.03
CA ASN A 303 17.73 13.35 6.62
C ASN A 303 17.93 13.37 5.10
N THR A 304 19.12 13.00 4.64
CA THR A 304 19.36 12.70 3.22
C THR A 304 19.60 11.21 3.09
N VAL A 305 18.68 10.50 2.44
CA VAL A 305 18.71 9.03 2.33
C VAL A 305 18.56 8.61 0.88
N THR A 306 19.52 7.86 0.36
CA THR A 306 19.45 7.21 -0.96
C THR A 306 19.24 5.72 -0.79
N LEU A 307 18.25 5.15 -1.47
CA LEU A 307 17.94 3.72 -1.47
C LEU A 307 18.29 3.14 -2.84
N LEU A 308 19.03 2.03 -2.83
CA LEU A 308 19.55 1.37 -4.02
C LEU A 308 19.05 -0.06 -4.04
N ASN A 309 17.98 -0.32 -4.81
CA ASN A 309 17.38 -1.65 -4.95
C ASN A 309 17.89 -2.35 -6.21
N GLY A 310 18.32 -3.60 -6.08
CA GLY A 310 18.85 -4.38 -7.22
C GLY A 310 20.22 -3.93 -7.70
N LYS A 311 20.90 -3.07 -6.95
CA LYS A 311 22.21 -2.52 -7.30
C LYS A 311 23.33 -3.29 -6.61
N GLU A 312 24.42 -3.47 -7.34
CA GLU A 312 25.69 -3.97 -6.78
C GLU A 312 26.32 -2.92 -5.86
N TYR A 313 26.79 -3.35 -4.68
CA TYR A 313 27.42 -2.46 -3.71
C TYR A 313 28.93 -2.29 -3.92
N SER A 314 29.56 -3.14 -4.74
CA SER A 314 31.01 -3.12 -4.99
C SER A 314 31.47 -1.80 -5.61
N SER A 315 30.72 -1.26 -6.58
CA SER A 315 31.06 -0.02 -7.29
C SER A 315 31.04 1.23 -6.41
N GLN A 316 30.13 1.32 -5.42
CA GLN A 316 30.06 2.51 -4.55
C GLN A 316 30.96 2.41 -3.31
N ILE A 317 31.33 1.21 -2.85
CA ILE A 317 32.35 1.05 -1.79
C ILE A 317 33.72 1.53 -2.30
N GLU A 318 34.02 1.32 -3.59
CA GLU A 318 35.25 1.82 -4.23
C GLU A 318 35.24 3.36 -4.43
N GLU A 319 34.07 3.94 -4.75
CA GLU A 319 33.92 5.41 -4.89
C GLU A 319 33.86 6.15 -3.53
N ALA A 320 33.45 5.45 -2.47
CA ALA A 320 33.40 5.92 -1.08
C ALA A 320 34.77 6.28 -0.47
N VAL A 321 35.88 6.03 -1.19
CA VAL A 321 37.26 6.35 -0.78
C VAL A 321 37.56 7.87 -0.81
N SER A 322 36.62 8.69 -1.28
CA SER A 322 36.77 10.15 -1.36
C SER A 322 36.32 10.92 -0.10
N SER A 323 35.42 10.38 0.74
CA SER A 323 34.83 11.04 1.93
C SER A 323 35.00 10.22 3.22
N LYS A 324 34.75 10.83 4.39
CA LYS A 324 34.76 10.11 5.69
C LYS A 324 33.53 9.21 5.78
N THR A 325 33.66 7.98 5.31
CA THR A 325 32.55 7.05 5.11
C THR A 325 32.52 5.98 6.20
N LEU A 326 31.33 5.66 6.70
CA LEU A 326 31.05 4.52 7.56
C LEU A 326 30.29 3.46 6.75
N VAL A 327 30.81 2.23 6.69
CA VAL A 327 30.13 1.08 6.08
C VAL A 327 29.64 0.15 7.19
N ILE A 328 28.33 -0.05 7.27
CA ILE A 328 27.67 -0.93 8.25
C ILE A 328 27.17 -2.17 7.53
N TYR A 329 27.50 -3.35 8.06
CA TYR A 329 27.13 -4.61 7.43
C TYR A 329 26.92 -5.74 8.45
N ASP A 330 26.18 -6.77 8.05
CA ASP A 330 26.09 -8.03 8.76
C ASP A 330 27.11 -9.02 8.17
N GLY A 331 28.13 -9.41 8.94
CA GLY A 331 29.17 -10.34 8.50
C GLY A 331 28.71 -11.76 8.14
N ILE A 332 27.46 -12.15 8.44
CA ILE A 332 26.86 -13.40 7.93
C ILE A 332 26.22 -13.20 6.56
N LYS A 333 25.63 -12.02 6.30
CA LYS A 333 24.96 -11.73 5.02
C LYS A 333 25.96 -11.45 3.91
N GLN A 334 27.07 -10.79 4.24
CA GLN A 334 28.16 -10.56 3.30
C GLN A 334 29.53 -10.59 3.97
N SER A 335 30.53 -11.01 3.19
CA SER A 335 31.95 -10.85 3.53
C SER A 335 32.50 -9.65 2.76
N ILE A 336 33.13 -8.72 3.46
CA ILE A 336 33.81 -7.56 2.88
C ILE A 336 35.31 -7.78 3.04
N ASP A 337 36.03 -7.70 1.93
CA ASP A 337 37.49 -7.72 1.96
C ASP A 337 38.00 -6.34 2.38
N ILE A 338 38.41 -6.22 3.65
CA ILE A 338 38.78 -4.95 4.25
C ILE A 338 40.18 -4.59 3.76
N SER A 339 40.27 -3.77 2.72
CA SER A 339 41.48 -2.98 2.51
C SER A 339 41.40 -1.76 3.45
N GLU A 340 42.23 -1.73 4.49
CA GLU A 340 42.30 -0.60 5.42
C GLU A 340 42.76 0.67 4.70
N GLY A 341 41.80 1.43 4.16
CA GLY A 341 42.00 2.81 3.74
C GLY A 341 41.74 3.77 4.90
N ASN A 342 42.59 4.77 5.09
CA ASN A 342 42.50 5.76 6.19
C ASN A 342 41.19 6.59 6.27
N LYS A 343 40.26 6.46 5.31
CA LYS A 343 39.04 7.28 5.20
C LYS A 343 37.73 6.54 5.41
N THR A 344 37.76 5.20 5.46
CA THR A 344 36.56 4.37 5.54
C THR A 344 36.59 3.56 6.83
N LEU A 345 35.51 3.66 7.61
CA LEU A 345 35.30 2.87 8.82
C LEU A 345 34.34 1.73 8.49
N PHE A 346 34.80 0.48 8.62
CA PHE A 346 33.96 -0.71 8.43
C PHE A 346 33.46 -1.22 9.79
N VAL A 347 32.15 -1.46 9.89
CA VAL A 347 31.50 -1.97 11.10
C VAL A 347 30.65 -3.19 10.78
N ASP A 348 31.16 -4.36 11.21
CA ASP A 348 30.39 -5.59 11.27
C ASP A 348 29.48 -5.54 12.52
N LEU A 349 28.17 -5.58 12.32
CA LEU A 349 27.17 -5.54 13.40
C LEU A 349 27.32 -6.69 14.40
N ARG A 350 28.00 -7.79 14.02
CA ARG A 350 28.29 -8.93 14.91
C ARG A 350 29.60 -8.79 15.67
N LYS A 351 30.44 -7.84 15.30
CA LYS A 351 31.79 -7.64 15.88
C LYS A 351 32.00 -6.17 16.26
N LEU A 352 31.01 -5.63 16.97
CA LEU A 352 31.09 -4.26 17.47
C LEU A 352 32.29 -4.09 18.41
N PRO A 353 32.94 -2.91 18.40
CA PRO A 353 34.07 -2.64 19.26
C PRO A 353 33.64 -2.72 20.73
N ASN A 354 34.38 -3.50 21.51
CA ASN A 354 34.21 -3.62 22.97
C ASN A 354 35.38 -2.99 23.75
N THR A 355 36.40 -2.50 23.04
CA THR A 355 37.55 -1.74 23.54
C THR A 355 37.71 -0.46 22.72
N ASP A 356 38.43 0.53 23.24
CA ASP A 356 38.69 1.82 22.56
C ASP A 356 37.42 2.58 22.10
N LEU A 357 36.34 2.47 22.87
CA LEU A 357 35.05 3.13 22.58
C LEU A 357 35.17 4.64 22.36
N LEU A 358 36.11 5.30 23.05
CA LEU A 358 36.39 6.73 22.88
C LEU A 358 36.91 7.04 21.47
N ARG A 359 37.81 6.20 20.95
CA ARG A 359 38.34 6.33 19.57
C ARG A 359 37.23 6.08 18.56
N PHE A 360 36.44 5.03 18.77
CA PHE A 360 35.32 4.72 17.89
C PHE A 360 34.29 5.87 17.84
N LYS A 361 33.89 6.39 19.01
CA LYS A 361 33.02 7.58 19.14
C LYS A 361 33.59 8.79 18.39
N SER A 362 34.89 9.06 18.54
CA SER A 362 35.57 10.13 17.80
C SER A 362 35.49 9.94 16.28
N GLN A 363 35.73 8.72 15.78
CA GLN A 363 35.60 8.41 14.35
C GLN A 363 34.17 8.63 13.83
N LEU A 364 33.15 8.22 14.61
CA LEU A 364 31.74 8.42 14.25
C LEU A 364 31.34 9.91 14.13
N GLN A 365 31.89 10.77 14.97
CA GLN A 365 31.63 12.22 14.92
C GLN A 365 32.15 12.88 13.63
N GLU A 366 33.09 12.24 12.94
CA GLU A 366 33.65 12.76 11.70
C GLU A 366 32.97 12.21 10.44
N VAL A 367 32.09 11.22 10.58
CA VAL A 367 31.39 10.57 9.46
C VAL A 367 30.49 11.58 8.75
N LYS A 368 30.57 11.55 7.41
CA LYS A 368 29.71 12.37 6.52
C LYS A 368 28.82 11.53 5.61
N LYS A 369 29.16 10.27 5.42
CA LYS A 369 28.39 9.33 4.63
C LYS A 369 28.31 7.98 5.35
N VAL A 370 27.12 7.39 5.40
CA VAL A 370 26.90 6.03 5.89
C VAL A 370 26.42 5.17 4.72
N VAL A 371 27.02 4.00 4.55
CA VAL A 371 26.56 2.97 3.63
C VAL A 371 26.05 1.80 4.46
N LEU A 372 24.74 1.54 4.38
CA LEU A 372 24.06 0.46 5.08
C LEU A 372 23.80 -0.69 4.11
N LEU A 373 24.58 -1.75 4.27
CA LEU A 373 24.45 -2.96 3.49
C LEU A 373 23.44 -3.93 4.13
N PRO A 374 22.97 -4.97 3.42
CA PRO A 374 22.02 -5.94 3.95
C PRO A 374 22.37 -6.45 5.36
N PHE A 375 21.37 -6.47 6.25
CA PHE A 375 21.52 -6.95 7.63
C PHE A 375 20.24 -7.66 8.10
N ASP A 376 20.34 -8.42 9.19
CA ASP A 376 19.18 -9.11 9.77
C ASP A 376 18.30 -8.18 10.61
N SER A 377 16.97 -8.28 10.48
CA SER A 377 16.02 -7.46 11.24
C SER A 377 16.17 -7.54 12.77
N SER A 378 16.80 -8.59 13.31
CA SER A 378 17.08 -8.74 14.75
C SER A 378 17.93 -7.62 15.35
N PHE A 379 18.69 -6.89 14.53
CA PHE A 379 19.52 -5.77 14.97
C PHE A 379 18.74 -4.47 15.24
N ILE A 380 17.49 -4.35 14.77
CA ILE A 380 16.75 -3.07 14.79
C ILE A 380 16.54 -2.55 16.22
N GLU A 381 16.20 -3.42 17.17
CA GLU A 381 16.00 -3.03 18.57
C GLU A 381 17.30 -2.50 19.20
N ASP A 382 18.43 -3.14 18.90
CA ASP A 382 19.74 -2.74 19.44
C ASP A 382 20.19 -1.36 18.92
N PHE A 383 19.80 -0.95 17.70
CA PHE A 383 20.02 0.42 17.21
C PHE A 383 19.27 1.47 18.04
N LYS A 384 18.12 1.11 18.61
CA LYS A 384 17.26 2.03 19.37
C LYS A 384 17.56 2.00 20.88
N ASP A 385 18.29 0.99 21.35
CA ASP A 385 18.74 0.90 22.74
C ASP A 385 19.84 1.93 23.06
N GLN A 386 19.50 2.94 23.87
CA GLN A 386 20.41 4.01 24.29
C GLN A 386 21.69 3.51 25.00
N THR A 387 21.72 2.27 25.46
CA THR A 387 22.87 1.65 26.11
C THR A 387 23.77 0.87 25.14
N SER A 388 23.38 0.75 23.88
CA SER A 388 24.11 0.01 22.84
C SER A 388 25.04 0.91 22.04
N VAL A 389 26.20 0.37 21.65
CA VAL A 389 27.09 1.01 20.66
C VAL A 389 26.36 1.18 19.31
N MET A 390 25.37 0.33 19.00
CA MET A 390 24.56 0.47 17.79
C MET A 390 23.71 1.74 17.82
N ASN A 391 23.33 2.25 18.99
CA ASN A 391 22.64 3.53 19.07
C ASN A 391 23.51 4.71 18.63
N TRP A 392 24.83 4.63 18.79
CA TRP A 392 25.74 5.63 18.22
C TRP A 392 25.74 5.59 16.69
N LEU A 393 25.66 4.40 16.10
CA LEU A 393 25.51 4.24 14.65
C LEU A 393 24.18 4.83 14.19
N TRP A 394 23.08 4.52 14.90
CA TRP A 394 21.75 5.07 14.62
C TRP A 394 21.72 6.60 14.69
N ASN A 395 22.28 7.19 15.75
CA ASN A 395 22.38 8.64 15.88
C ASN A 395 23.21 9.27 14.76
N THR A 396 24.28 8.59 14.31
CA THR A 396 25.09 9.04 13.17
C THR A 396 24.30 9.02 11.87
N MET A 397 23.48 7.98 11.63
CA MET A 397 22.59 7.88 10.46
C MET A 397 21.46 8.92 10.48
N LYS A 398 20.96 9.26 11.68
CA LYS A 398 19.87 10.23 11.86
C LYS A 398 20.33 11.70 11.74
N SER A 399 21.64 11.95 11.66
CA SER A 399 22.19 13.30 11.57
C SER A 399 21.79 13.99 10.26
N SER A 400 21.29 15.22 10.33
CA SER A 400 20.94 16.02 9.15
C SER A 400 22.14 16.44 8.29
N THR A 401 23.36 16.19 8.77
CA THR A 401 24.60 16.49 8.03
C THR A 401 25.29 15.24 7.48
N THR A 402 24.64 14.09 7.60
CA THR A 402 25.15 12.79 7.17
C THR A 402 24.26 12.27 6.05
N GLU A 403 24.86 11.91 4.91
CA GLU A 403 24.16 11.21 3.83
C GLU A 403 24.12 9.71 4.15
N VAL A 404 22.95 9.08 4.04
CA VAL A 404 22.80 7.64 4.23
C VAL A 404 22.47 6.98 2.90
N VAL A 405 23.21 5.95 2.52
CA VAL A 405 22.97 5.14 1.33
C VAL A 405 22.63 3.72 1.79
N VAL A 406 21.52 3.16 1.32
CA VAL A 406 20.94 1.92 1.83
C VAL A 406 20.75 0.95 0.68
N TYR A 407 21.22 -0.28 0.87
CA TYR A 407 21.19 -1.31 -0.17
C TYR A 407 20.19 -2.42 0.12
N ASN A 408 19.44 -2.80 -0.91
CA ASN A 408 18.72 -4.06 -1.00
C ASN A 408 17.94 -4.41 0.28
N GLU A 409 18.17 -5.56 0.91
CA GLU A 409 17.38 -6.08 2.04
C GLU A 409 17.35 -5.14 3.26
N ALA A 410 18.28 -4.18 3.36
CA ALA A 410 18.26 -3.17 4.41
C ALA A 410 17.19 -2.09 4.19
N ILE A 411 16.74 -1.87 2.95
CA ILE A 411 15.86 -0.77 2.58
C ILE A 411 14.55 -0.76 3.36
N PRO A 412 13.79 -1.87 3.52
CA PRO A 412 12.54 -1.78 4.28
C PRO A 412 12.74 -1.26 5.71
N PHE A 413 13.87 -1.57 6.34
CA PHE A 413 14.14 -1.25 7.75
C PHE A 413 14.38 0.24 8.02
N ILE A 414 14.59 1.06 7.00
CA ILE A 414 14.86 2.50 7.20
C ILE A 414 13.60 3.34 7.38
N GLY A 415 12.45 2.81 6.97
CA GLY A 415 11.15 3.42 7.30
C GLY A 415 10.89 3.42 8.80
N GLU A 416 9.88 4.16 9.21
CA GLU A 416 9.36 4.09 10.58
C GLU A 416 8.77 2.72 10.89
N LYS A 417 8.16 2.11 9.87
CA LYS A 417 7.63 0.74 9.90
C LYS A 417 8.00 -0.01 8.63
N TYR A 418 7.97 -1.34 8.71
CA TYR A 418 8.17 -2.21 7.57
C TYR A 418 7.29 -3.47 7.64
N PRO A 419 6.87 -4.02 6.50
CA PRO A 419 6.09 -5.25 6.46
C PRO A 419 6.94 -6.51 6.61
N LEU A 420 6.37 -7.55 7.26
CA LEU A 420 7.07 -8.82 7.51
C LEU A 420 6.73 -9.95 6.56
N ASN A 421 5.50 -9.98 6.05
CA ASN A 421 4.98 -11.16 5.35
C ASN A 421 4.36 -10.85 3.98
N ILE A 422 4.71 -9.71 3.39
CA ILE A 422 4.22 -9.32 2.05
C ILE A 422 4.63 -10.29 0.95
N TYR A 423 5.76 -10.99 1.11
CA TYR A 423 6.32 -11.96 0.15
C TYR A 423 6.43 -13.39 0.69
N SER A 424 5.79 -13.69 1.82
CA SER A 424 5.84 -15.04 2.42
C SER A 424 4.48 -15.75 2.48
N LYS A 425 3.40 -15.02 2.16
CA LYS A 425 2.04 -15.55 2.05
C LYS A 425 1.26 -14.76 1.00
N ASP A 426 0.98 -15.38 -0.14
CA ASP A 426 0.28 -14.83 -1.32
C ASP A 426 -1.00 -14.05 -1.00
N ASN A 427 -1.85 -14.56 -0.11
CA ASN A 427 -3.15 -13.99 0.24
C ASN A 427 -3.18 -13.29 1.61
N ALA A 428 -2.04 -12.77 2.08
CA ALA A 428 -1.95 -12.14 3.40
C ALA A 428 -2.92 -10.95 3.53
N ALA A 429 -3.02 -10.10 2.50
CA ALA A 429 -3.96 -8.99 2.42
C ALA A 429 -5.41 -9.45 2.40
N TYR A 430 -5.75 -10.41 1.53
CA TYR A 430 -7.11 -10.98 1.43
C TYR A 430 -7.59 -11.57 2.77
N SER A 431 -6.70 -12.22 3.50
CA SER A 431 -7.04 -12.88 4.77
C SER A 431 -6.94 -11.96 5.99
N GLY A 432 -6.51 -10.71 5.84
CA GLY A 432 -6.32 -9.79 6.97
C GLY A 432 -5.18 -10.16 7.88
N SER A 433 -4.11 -10.71 7.32
CA SER A 433 -2.99 -11.25 8.07
C SER A 433 -1.66 -10.58 7.74
N LEU A 434 -1.67 -9.44 7.06
CA LEU A 434 -0.49 -8.58 6.94
C LEU A 434 0.00 -8.18 8.33
N THR A 435 1.31 -8.15 8.51
CA THR A 435 1.96 -7.83 9.78
C THR A 435 3.12 -6.87 9.57
N TYR A 436 3.29 -5.98 10.53
CA TYR A 436 4.23 -4.86 10.48
C TYR A 436 5.11 -4.85 11.73
N LYS A 437 6.30 -4.25 11.61
CA LYS A 437 7.20 -3.97 12.73
C LYS A 437 7.79 -2.57 12.63
N ALA A 438 8.23 -2.05 13.78
CA ALA A 438 8.98 -0.80 13.83
C ALA A 438 10.32 -0.95 13.11
N GLY A 439 10.65 0.01 12.26
CA GLY A 439 11.96 0.15 11.65
C GLY A 439 12.87 1.12 12.42
N LEU A 440 13.95 1.51 11.76
CA LEU A 440 14.93 2.46 12.25
C LEU A 440 14.37 3.89 12.30
N GLY A 441 13.36 4.23 11.49
CA GLY A 441 12.81 5.58 11.43
C GLY A 441 13.84 6.62 10.96
N LEU A 442 14.58 6.30 9.90
CA LEU A 442 15.42 7.28 9.20
C LEU A 442 14.61 8.09 8.20
N LEU A 443 13.51 7.52 7.68
CA LEU A 443 12.44 8.24 7.03
C LEU A 443 11.21 8.19 7.94
N ASP A 444 10.98 9.24 8.73
CA ASP A 444 9.83 9.30 9.66
C ASP A 444 8.51 9.32 8.88
N ASN A 445 7.47 8.76 9.48
CA ASN A 445 6.13 8.58 8.92
C ASN A 445 6.14 7.96 7.52
N THR A 446 7.17 7.18 7.20
CA THR A 446 7.36 6.57 5.89
C THR A 446 7.53 5.08 6.06
N MET A 447 6.82 4.30 5.24
CA MET A 447 7.11 2.89 5.06
C MET A 447 7.68 2.67 3.67
N VAL A 448 8.71 1.84 3.59
CA VAL A 448 9.33 1.46 2.32
C VAL A 448 9.28 -0.06 2.18
N PHE A 449 8.97 -0.53 0.98
CA PHE A 449 9.12 -1.92 0.60
C PHE A 449 9.69 -2.02 -0.82
N ARG A 450 10.29 -3.16 -1.11
CA ARG A 450 11.00 -3.43 -2.37
C ARG A 450 10.21 -4.40 -3.22
N ASP A 451 10.72 -4.72 -4.40
CA ASP A 451 10.25 -5.82 -5.25
C ASP A 451 8.76 -5.70 -5.59
N LEU A 452 8.36 -4.46 -5.86
CA LEU A 452 7.01 -4.09 -6.21
C LEU A 452 6.59 -4.80 -7.51
N TYR A 453 5.51 -5.60 -7.45
CA TYR A 453 5.00 -6.42 -8.56
C TYR A 453 6.06 -7.35 -9.20
N ALA A 454 7.09 -7.75 -8.45
CA ALA A 454 8.11 -8.69 -8.95
C ALA A 454 7.58 -10.12 -9.11
N ASP A 455 6.55 -10.50 -8.35
CA ASP A 455 5.90 -11.80 -8.41
C ASP A 455 4.38 -11.63 -8.29
N SER A 456 3.69 -12.09 -9.33
CA SER A 456 2.24 -11.95 -9.47
C SER A 456 1.42 -12.62 -8.37
N ASP A 457 1.98 -13.64 -7.69
CA ASP A 457 1.32 -14.31 -6.55
C ASP A 457 1.12 -13.36 -5.37
N TYR A 458 1.88 -12.26 -5.29
CA TYR A 458 1.82 -11.28 -4.20
C TYR A 458 1.27 -9.91 -4.64
N ASN A 459 0.64 -9.83 -5.82
CA ASN A 459 0.11 -8.57 -6.35
C ASN A 459 -0.96 -7.96 -5.43
N GLU A 460 -1.83 -8.77 -4.83
CA GLU A 460 -2.83 -8.25 -3.89
C GLU A 460 -2.17 -7.66 -2.63
N ASN A 461 -1.16 -8.33 -2.08
CA ASN A 461 -0.43 -7.85 -0.91
C ASN A 461 0.24 -6.50 -1.20
N THR A 462 1.00 -6.44 -2.29
CA THR A 462 1.77 -5.24 -2.66
C THR A 462 0.86 -4.09 -3.07
N ALA A 463 -0.31 -4.34 -3.66
CA ALA A 463 -1.28 -3.30 -3.96
C ALA A 463 -2.01 -2.78 -2.71
N SER A 464 -2.45 -3.69 -1.84
CA SER A 464 -3.24 -3.36 -0.64
C SER A 464 -2.43 -2.56 0.38
N ILE A 465 -1.17 -2.96 0.57
CA ILE A 465 -0.30 -2.36 1.58
C ILE A 465 -0.06 -0.87 1.33
N PHE A 466 -0.06 -0.40 0.08
CA PHE A 466 0.13 1.02 -0.25
C PHE A 466 -0.92 1.92 0.40
N GLN A 467 -2.15 1.45 0.44
CA GLN A 467 -3.30 2.27 0.78
C GLN A 467 -3.69 2.04 2.24
N GLU A 468 -3.70 0.79 2.69
CA GLU A 468 -4.12 0.40 4.03
C GLU A 468 -3.18 0.98 5.10
N THR A 469 -1.87 0.87 4.91
CA THR A 469 -0.88 1.28 5.92
C THR A 469 -0.85 2.79 6.17
N LEU A 470 -1.19 3.62 5.17
CA LEU A 470 -1.33 5.08 5.34
C LEU A 470 -2.27 5.46 6.50
N PHE A 471 -3.19 4.55 6.82
CA PHE A 471 -4.19 4.74 7.85
C PHE A 471 -4.00 3.79 9.04
N SER A 472 -3.85 2.49 8.82
CA SER A 472 -3.75 1.51 9.92
C SER A 472 -2.43 1.57 10.68
N GLU A 473 -1.35 1.99 10.01
CA GLU A 473 0.00 2.02 10.56
C GLU A 473 0.48 3.44 10.87
N ASP A 474 -0.41 4.43 10.80
CA ASP A 474 -0.16 5.82 11.10
C ASP A 474 0.98 6.48 10.28
N ILE A 475 1.35 5.96 9.11
CA ILE A 475 2.35 6.58 8.21
C ILE A 475 1.74 7.60 7.24
N ASN A 476 2.51 8.59 6.79
CA ASN A 476 2.07 9.58 5.81
C ASN A 476 2.45 9.21 4.38
N TRP A 477 3.51 8.42 4.20
CA TRP A 477 3.99 7.98 2.89
C TRP A 477 4.25 6.48 2.86
N SER A 478 3.79 5.84 1.79
CA SER A 478 4.13 4.47 1.47
C SER A 478 4.88 4.44 0.15
N VAL A 479 6.06 3.82 0.13
CA VAL A 479 6.99 3.82 -1.01
C VAL A 479 7.27 2.38 -1.42
N GLY A 480 6.83 2.01 -2.61
CA GLY A 480 7.09 0.69 -3.19
C GLY A 480 8.07 0.82 -4.34
N LEU A 481 9.20 0.14 -4.22
CA LEU A 481 10.29 0.20 -5.19
C LEU A 481 10.27 -1.00 -6.13
N THR A 482 10.40 -0.75 -7.44
CA THR A 482 10.74 -1.79 -8.41
C THR A 482 12.21 -2.20 -8.29
N ASP A 483 12.59 -3.26 -9.00
CA ASP A 483 14.00 -3.68 -9.07
C ASP A 483 14.85 -2.70 -9.92
N ASP A 484 16.16 -2.75 -9.72
CA ASP A 484 17.18 -1.95 -10.41
C ASP A 484 16.86 -0.44 -10.45
N CYS A 485 16.66 0.13 -9.27
CA CYS A 485 16.32 1.55 -9.08
C CYS A 485 17.17 2.23 -8.00
N GLU A 486 17.22 3.55 -8.10
CA GLU A 486 17.76 4.49 -7.12
C GLU A 486 16.69 5.51 -6.77
N ILE A 487 16.47 5.74 -5.47
CA ILE A 487 15.60 6.80 -4.98
C ILE A 487 16.31 7.58 -3.89
N LYS A 488 16.37 8.90 -4.04
CA LYS A 488 16.96 9.79 -3.05
C LYS A 488 15.89 10.67 -2.42
N PHE A 489 15.83 10.63 -1.10
CA PHE A 489 15.06 11.51 -0.24
C PHE A 489 15.99 12.62 0.26
N GLN A 490 15.62 13.87 0.01
CA GLN A 490 16.27 15.02 0.63
C GLN A 490 15.23 16.09 0.96
N VAL A 491 15.58 17.03 1.84
CA VAL A 491 14.68 18.12 2.19
C VAL A 491 14.92 19.30 1.28
N ASN A 492 13.86 19.76 0.61
CA ASN A 492 13.83 21.03 -0.10
C ASN A 492 12.78 21.93 0.58
N GLU A 493 13.25 22.95 1.28
CA GLU A 493 12.45 23.84 2.13
C GLU A 493 11.60 23.09 3.18
N LYS A 494 10.32 22.83 2.89
CA LYS A 494 9.36 22.15 3.77
C LYS A 494 8.86 20.84 3.18
N GLN A 495 9.49 20.31 2.14
CA GLN A 495 9.01 19.14 1.42
C GLN A 495 10.11 18.09 1.33
N TRP A 496 9.70 16.83 1.30
CA TRP A 496 10.55 15.79 0.75
C TRP A 496 10.68 16.03 -0.75
N GLU A 497 11.91 16.26 -1.21
CA GLU A 497 12.30 16.18 -2.60
C GLU A 497 12.81 14.77 -2.88
N ILE A 498 12.10 14.10 -3.77
CA ILE A 498 12.39 12.75 -4.23
C ILE A 498 13.05 12.84 -5.60
N ILE A 499 14.22 12.25 -5.74
CA ILE A 499 14.89 12.07 -7.03
C ILE A 499 14.91 10.58 -7.32
N TYR A 500 14.28 10.17 -8.42
CA TYR A 500 14.15 8.76 -8.78
C TYR A 500 14.80 8.46 -10.12
N GLU A 501 15.55 7.37 -10.18
CA GLU A 501 16.12 6.76 -11.37
C GLU A 501 15.81 5.25 -11.34
N GLY A 502 15.45 4.65 -12.47
CA GLY A 502 15.27 3.20 -12.51
C GLY A 502 15.02 2.68 -13.92
N LYS A 503 14.94 1.36 -14.06
CA LYS A 503 14.52 0.71 -15.31
C LYS A 503 12.99 0.69 -15.49
N GLN A 504 12.25 0.65 -14.39
CA GLN A 504 10.80 0.64 -14.33
C GLN A 504 10.30 1.78 -13.44
N SER A 505 9.01 2.06 -13.46
CA SER A 505 8.41 3.05 -12.57
C SER A 505 8.15 2.50 -11.18
N SER A 506 8.50 3.27 -10.15
CA SER A 506 8.13 2.98 -8.76
C SER A 506 6.88 3.76 -8.35
N ILE A 507 6.29 3.42 -7.19
CA ILE A 507 5.05 4.06 -6.72
C ILE A 507 5.27 4.68 -5.34
N ILE A 508 4.81 5.91 -5.17
CA ILE A 508 4.68 6.58 -3.88
C ILE A 508 3.21 6.91 -3.65
N ALA A 509 2.68 6.55 -2.49
CA ALA A 509 1.36 6.96 -2.04
C ALA A 509 1.49 7.92 -0.85
N GLU A 510 0.71 8.99 -0.86
CA GLU A 510 0.74 10.07 0.11
C GLU A 510 -0.66 10.30 0.68
N ASN A 511 -0.76 10.28 2.01
CA ASN A 511 -2.00 10.51 2.70
C ASN A 511 -2.40 12.00 2.68
N LYS A 512 -3.57 12.30 2.10
CA LYS A 512 -4.16 13.66 2.01
C LYS A 512 -5.35 13.88 2.96
N THR A 513 -5.70 12.89 3.75
CA THR A 513 -6.87 12.93 4.62
C THR A 513 -6.52 12.45 6.03
N THR A 514 -7.34 12.86 6.98
CA THR A 514 -7.30 12.33 8.35
C THR A 514 -8.34 11.24 8.56
N ASP A 515 -9.36 11.19 7.71
CA ASP A 515 -10.52 10.33 7.84
C ASP A 515 -10.42 9.12 6.91
N TYR A 516 -10.66 7.94 7.47
CA TYR A 516 -10.78 6.68 6.73
C TYR A 516 -11.85 5.78 7.35
N SER A 517 -12.18 4.70 6.66
CA SER A 517 -13.13 3.67 7.10
C SER A 517 -12.56 2.30 6.74
N GLU A 518 -12.64 1.35 7.65
CA GLU A 518 -12.26 -0.04 7.36
C GLU A 518 -13.37 -0.73 6.56
N ALA A 519 -13.00 -1.59 5.61
CA ALA A 519 -13.99 -2.40 4.93
C ALA A 519 -14.69 -3.35 5.92
N ASN A 520 -15.94 -3.72 5.64
CA ASN A 520 -16.68 -4.71 6.43
C ASN A 520 -16.20 -6.14 6.12
N SER A 521 -14.91 -6.39 6.28
CA SER A 521 -14.26 -7.67 6.07
C SER A 521 -12.93 -7.71 6.81
N ARG A 522 -12.27 -8.87 6.82
CA ARG A 522 -10.90 -8.96 7.35
C ARG A 522 -9.86 -8.44 6.37
N ARG A 523 -10.23 -8.17 5.12
CA ARG A 523 -9.28 -7.84 4.07
C ARG A 523 -8.56 -6.53 4.42
N ALA A 524 -7.30 -6.40 3.99
CA ALA A 524 -6.53 -5.17 4.15
C ALA A 524 -7.01 -4.07 3.20
N ILE A 525 -8.25 -3.62 3.38
CA ILE A 525 -8.97 -2.68 2.51
C ILE A 525 -9.54 -1.54 3.35
N VAL A 526 -9.34 -0.33 2.85
CA VAL A 526 -9.77 0.91 3.51
C VAL A 526 -10.45 1.85 2.51
N GLY A 527 -11.50 2.51 2.98
CA GLY A 527 -12.15 3.65 2.35
C GLY A 527 -11.52 4.94 2.83
N TYR A 528 -11.27 5.88 1.93
CA TYR A 528 -10.63 7.17 2.25
C TYR A 528 -11.11 8.27 1.30
N ASP A 529 -11.14 9.50 1.81
CA ASP A 529 -11.64 10.66 1.05
C ASP A 529 -10.70 11.10 -0.06
N SER A 530 -9.38 11.05 0.20
CA SER A 530 -8.37 11.37 -0.78
C SER A 530 -7.00 10.89 -0.34
N ILE A 531 -6.30 10.21 -1.23
CA ILE A 531 -4.84 10.07 -1.20
C ILE A 531 -4.28 10.54 -2.55
N SER A 532 -3.00 10.89 -2.58
CA SER A 532 -2.25 11.13 -3.81
C SER A 532 -1.33 9.95 -4.11
N THR A 533 -1.33 9.48 -5.35
CA THR A 533 -0.36 8.49 -5.82
C THR A 533 0.51 9.07 -6.92
N HIS A 534 1.77 8.68 -6.92
CA HIS A 534 2.79 9.12 -7.84
C HIS A 534 3.45 7.88 -8.42
N VAL A 535 3.28 7.64 -9.71
CA VAL A 535 4.03 6.63 -10.45
C VAL A 535 5.21 7.38 -11.08
N ILE A 536 6.43 7.11 -10.62
CA ILE A 536 7.59 7.96 -10.93
C ILE A 536 8.60 7.20 -11.80
N TYR A 537 9.14 7.89 -12.81
CA TYR A 537 10.20 7.36 -13.67
C TYR A 537 11.18 8.45 -14.12
N THR A 538 12.46 8.30 -13.74
CA THR A 538 13.54 9.23 -14.09
C THR A 538 13.14 10.69 -13.88
N SER A 539 12.62 11.00 -12.69
CA SER A 539 11.97 12.29 -12.40
C SER A 539 12.28 12.78 -10.99
N THR A 540 12.05 14.08 -10.77
CA THR A 540 12.10 14.72 -9.45
C THR A 540 10.67 15.07 -9.03
N LEU A 541 10.31 14.73 -7.80
CA LEU A 541 8.99 14.93 -7.22
C LEU A 541 9.09 15.65 -5.88
N LEU A 542 8.23 16.64 -5.65
CA LEU A 542 8.03 17.25 -4.35
C LEU A 542 6.77 16.67 -3.70
N LEU A 543 6.91 16.09 -2.52
CA LEU A 543 5.82 15.56 -1.69
C LEU A 543 5.19 16.68 -0.85
N GLN A 544 4.08 16.43 -0.13
CA GLN A 544 3.43 17.49 0.66
C GLN A 544 4.34 18.19 1.67
N GLU A 545 4.00 19.47 1.91
CA GLU A 545 4.65 20.26 2.95
C GLU A 545 4.46 19.64 4.34
N VAL A 546 5.57 19.56 5.07
CA VAL A 546 5.67 19.10 6.45
C VAL A 546 6.75 19.88 7.19
N ASN A 547 6.74 19.80 8.52
CA ASN A 547 7.75 20.46 9.34
C ASN A 547 8.98 19.57 9.48
N PHE A 548 10.11 20.04 8.97
CA PHE A 548 11.40 19.38 9.12
C PHE A 548 12.22 19.98 10.27
N GLU A 549 12.89 19.11 11.01
CA GLU A 549 13.83 19.47 12.08
C GLU A 549 15.22 18.94 11.81
N ASN A 550 16.23 19.76 12.11
CA ASN A 550 17.61 19.33 12.06
C ASN A 550 17.96 18.52 13.30
N TYR A 551 18.51 17.32 13.10
CA TYR A 551 19.04 16.48 14.18
C TYR A 551 20.56 16.58 14.24
N GLN A 552 21.08 16.72 15.45
CA GLN A 552 22.51 16.61 15.76
C GLN A 552 22.75 15.31 16.54
N PRO A 553 23.72 14.48 16.13
CA PRO A 553 23.94 13.18 16.73
C PRO A 553 24.37 13.31 18.19
N THR A 554 23.75 12.49 19.06
CA THR A 554 24.15 12.38 20.47
C THR A 554 24.89 11.07 20.72
N PHE A 555 25.91 11.10 21.58
CA PHE A 555 26.75 9.95 21.90
C PHE A 555 26.85 9.81 23.41
N LYS A 556 25.76 9.39 24.07
CA LYS A 556 25.79 9.10 25.51
C LYS A 556 26.81 8.01 25.80
N ASP A 557 27.50 8.09 26.95
CA ASP A 557 28.54 7.12 27.27
C ASP A 557 27.94 5.73 27.48
N VAL A 558 28.50 4.74 26.78
CA VAL A 558 28.14 3.34 26.93
C VAL A 558 28.98 2.77 28.07
N VAL A 559 28.35 2.51 29.22
CA VAL A 559 29.03 1.97 30.39
C VAL A 559 29.18 0.46 30.23
N ILE A 560 30.33 0.02 29.72
CA ILE A 560 30.71 -1.41 29.69
C ILE A 560 31.60 -1.69 30.90
N ASN A 561 31.01 -2.11 32.03
CA ASN A 561 31.80 -2.53 33.19
C ASN A 561 32.39 -3.93 32.91
N THR A 562 33.67 -3.99 32.55
CA THR A 562 34.40 -5.26 32.40
C THR A 562 35.03 -5.66 33.73
N LEU A 563 34.80 -6.92 34.16
CA LEU A 563 35.52 -7.53 35.28
C LEU A 563 37.02 -7.63 34.95
N SER A 564 37.86 -7.20 35.89
CA SER A 564 39.29 -7.46 35.85
C SER A 564 39.56 -8.97 35.86
N SER A 565 40.69 -9.39 35.28
CA SER A 565 41.10 -10.79 35.21
C SER A 565 41.22 -11.46 36.60
N SER A 566 41.49 -10.69 37.66
CA SER A 566 41.53 -11.15 39.06
C SER A 566 40.14 -11.39 39.68
N GLU A 567 39.08 -10.76 39.17
CA GLU A 567 37.73 -10.95 39.69
C GLU A 567 37.01 -12.12 38.99
N ARG A 568 37.39 -12.46 37.75
CA ARG A 568 36.88 -13.67 37.07
C ARG A 568 37.26 -14.95 37.78
N SER A 569 38.42 -15.00 38.45
CA SER A 569 38.89 -16.14 39.21
C SER A 569 38.16 -16.38 40.53
N LEU A 570 37.20 -15.53 40.90
CA LEU A 570 36.38 -15.68 42.10
C LEU A 570 35.02 -16.31 41.81
N ILE A 571 34.71 -16.59 40.53
CA ILE A 571 33.43 -17.13 40.09
C ILE A 571 33.65 -18.55 39.57
N HIS A 572 32.99 -19.51 40.19
CA HIS A 572 33.17 -20.93 39.88
C HIS A 572 31.84 -21.64 39.64
N TRP A 573 31.84 -22.59 38.71
CA TRP A 573 30.68 -23.45 38.45
C TRP A 573 30.89 -24.82 39.07
N LYS A 574 29.92 -25.31 39.86
CA LYS A 574 29.95 -26.66 40.42
C LYS A 574 28.52 -27.17 40.60
N ASN A 575 28.22 -28.40 40.18
CA ASN A 575 26.90 -29.04 40.37
C ASN A 575 25.69 -28.17 39.95
N ASP A 576 25.74 -27.54 38.77
CA ASP A 576 24.68 -26.63 38.25
C ASP A 576 24.37 -25.43 39.16
N GLN A 577 25.32 -25.08 40.02
CA GLN A 577 25.26 -23.94 40.90
C GLN A 577 26.46 -23.05 40.67
N LEU A 578 26.23 -21.76 40.85
CA LEU A 578 27.27 -20.76 40.72
C LEU A 578 27.78 -20.38 42.11
N PHE A 579 29.09 -20.53 42.27
CA PHE A 579 29.84 -20.21 43.47
C PHE A 579 30.62 -18.92 43.26
N PHE A 580 30.64 -18.09 44.30
CA PHE A 580 31.45 -16.89 44.34
C PHE A 580 32.29 -16.91 45.61
N ASP A 581 33.61 -16.90 45.45
CA ASP A 581 34.58 -16.88 46.54
C ASP A 581 34.93 -15.43 46.92
N ASN A 582 35.00 -15.15 48.24
CA ASN A 582 35.45 -13.90 48.86
C ASN A 582 34.49 -12.68 48.75
N ARG A 583 33.45 -12.62 49.61
CA ARG A 583 32.41 -11.58 49.61
C ARG A 583 32.37 -10.64 50.81
N ALA A 584 33.49 -10.26 51.42
CA ALA A 584 33.40 -9.21 52.44
C ALA A 584 32.76 -7.94 51.83
N ASN A 585 31.61 -7.53 52.37
CA ASN A 585 30.95 -6.25 52.07
C ASN A 585 30.33 -6.11 50.65
N ARG A 586 29.60 -7.13 50.16
CA ARG A 586 28.99 -7.13 48.81
C ARG A 586 27.49 -7.49 48.83
N ASN A 587 26.72 -6.92 47.90
CA ASN A 587 25.34 -7.32 47.59
C ASN A 587 25.26 -7.93 46.19
N VAL A 588 24.67 -9.12 46.06
CA VAL A 588 24.61 -9.86 44.79
C VAL A 588 23.16 -10.08 44.38
N GLN A 589 22.81 -9.60 43.19
CA GLN A 589 21.50 -9.72 42.57
C GLN A 589 21.57 -10.65 41.36
N LEU A 590 20.57 -11.50 41.22
CA LEU A 590 20.31 -12.32 40.05
C LEU A 590 19.07 -11.76 39.34
N ILE A 591 19.27 -11.31 38.11
CA ILE A 591 18.31 -10.51 37.34
C ILE A 591 18.05 -11.24 36.02
N ASP A 592 16.81 -11.38 35.58
CA ASP A 592 16.54 -11.87 34.22
C ASP A 592 16.81 -10.78 33.17
N LEU A 593 16.77 -11.16 31.89
CA LEU A 593 16.96 -10.20 30.78
C LEU A 593 15.83 -9.15 30.69
N GLN A 594 14.73 -9.34 31.41
CA GLN A 594 13.63 -8.38 31.53
C GLN A 594 13.81 -7.41 32.72
N GLY A 595 14.94 -7.52 33.46
CA GLY A 595 15.27 -6.64 34.57
C GLY A 595 14.62 -7.02 35.90
N LYS A 596 13.88 -8.14 35.98
CA LYS A 596 13.29 -8.62 37.23
C LYS A 596 14.35 -9.30 38.08
N ILE A 597 14.48 -8.85 39.33
CA ILE A 597 15.36 -9.47 40.32
C ILE A 597 14.68 -10.74 40.83
N HIS A 598 15.26 -11.90 40.50
CA HIS A 598 14.79 -13.20 40.98
C HIS A 598 15.35 -13.54 42.36
N LYS A 599 16.55 -13.06 42.66
CA LYS A 599 17.19 -13.27 43.96
C LYS A 599 18.16 -12.13 44.28
N GLU A 600 18.20 -11.72 45.53
CA GLU A 600 19.14 -10.72 46.04
C GLU A 600 19.69 -11.21 47.38
N ILE A 601 21.01 -11.13 47.54
CA ILE A 601 21.68 -11.57 48.76
C ILE A 601 22.77 -10.57 49.13
N SER A 602 22.62 -9.96 50.31
CA SER A 602 23.68 -9.25 51.01
C SER A 602 24.36 -10.24 51.96
N THR A 603 25.68 -10.41 51.87
CA THR A 603 26.39 -11.44 52.66
C THR A 603 27.68 -10.90 53.24
N ASP A 604 27.97 -11.32 54.47
CA ASP A 604 29.29 -11.19 55.12
C ASP A 604 30.10 -12.49 54.99
N GLN A 605 29.58 -13.48 54.23
CA GLN A 605 30.08 -14.84 54.17
C GLN A 605 31.07 -15.02 53.02
N LEU A 606 32.12 -15.82 53.25
CA LEU A 606 33.18 -16.09 52.27
C LEU A 606 32.70 -16.85 51.02
N THR A 607 31.55 -17.52 51.10
CA THR A 607 30.93 -18.30 50.01
C THR A 607 29.41 -18.26 50.15
N THR A 608 28.67 -18.24 49.05
CA THR A 608 27.19 -18.30 49.09
C THR A 608 26.63 -18.88 47.79
N ASP A 609 25.62 -19.73 47.95
CA ASP A 609 24.95 -20.43 46.85
C ASP A 609 23.86 -19.57 46.19
N LEU A 610 23.95 -19.45 44.86
CA LEU A 610 22.96 -18.79 44.02
C LEU A 610 22.28 -19.84 43.12
N PRO A 611 21.19 -20.49 43.57
CA PRO A 611 20.40 -21.36 42.70
C PRO A 611 19.76 -20.51 41.60
N LEU A 612 20.00 -20.90 40.34
CA LEU A 612 19.44 -20.24 39.16
C LEU A 612 18.01 -20.77 38.90
N PRO A 613 17.02 -19.91 38.61
CA PRO A 613 15.77 -20.34 38.00
C PRO A 613 16.06 -20.94 36.62
N VAL A 614 15.39 -22.04 36.28
CA VAL A 614 15.72 -22.91 35.15
C VAL A 614 15.49 -22.23 33.77
N ASN A 615 16.43 -22.43 32.84
CA ASN A 615 16.35 -22.24 31.37
C ASN A 615 16.25 -20.81 30.78
N GLN A 616 16.63 -19.75 31.49
CA GLN A 616 16.70 -18.40 30.89
C GLN A 616 18.09 -17.78 31.06
N PRO A 617 18.56 -16.95 30.11
CA PRO A 617 19.77 -16.16 30.33
C PRO A 617 19.55 -15.17 31.47
N MET A 618 20.57 -14.98 32.29
CA MET A 618 20.49 -14.15 33.50
C MET A 618 21.66 -13.16 33.55
N ILE A 619 21.49 -12.07 34.28
CA ILE A 619 22.52 -11.12 34.66
C ILE A 619 22.75 -11.29 36.16
N ILE A 620 24.02 -11.46 36.54
CA ILE A 620 24.43 -11.35 37.93
C ILE A 620 25.03 -9.98 38.13
N LYS A 621 24.45 -9.21 39.04
CA LYS A 621 24.94 -7.90 39.43
C LYS A 621 25.53 -7.99 40.82
N VAL A 622 26.80 -7.65 40.97
CA VAL A 622 27.52 -7.58 42.24
C VAL A 622 27.76 -6.11 42.56
N ILE A 623 27.42 -5.70 43.78
CA ILE A 623 27.53 -4.32 44.26
C ILE A 623 28.47 -4.32 45.46
N ASP A 624 29.54 -3.54 45.43
CA ASP A 624 30.34 -3.25 46.64
C ASP A 624 29.53 -2.37 47.59
N LEU A 625 29.34 -2.79 48.83
CA LEU A 625 28.56 -2.01 49.80
C LEU A 625 29.35 -0.80 50.32
N SER A 626 30.68 -0.83 50.27
CA SER A 626 31.55 0.29 50.64
C SER A 626 31.79 1.30 49.51
N SER A 627 32.17 0.85 48.31
CA SER A 627 32.43 1.74 47.16
C SER A 627 31.20 2.04 46.32
N GLN A 628 30.10 1.28 46.50
CA GLN A 628 28.90 1.32 45.65
C GLN A 628 29.16 0.97 44.17
N GLU A 629 30.36 0.50 43.83
CA GLU A 629 30.68 0.04 42.49
C GLU A 629 29.87 -1.19 42.12
N GLN A 630 29.35 -1.18 40.89
CA GLN A 630 28.45 -2.22 40.38
C GLN A 630 29.11 -2.95 39.22
N THR A 631 29.09 -4.27 39.29
CA THR A 631 29.68 -5.12 38.27
C THR A 631 28.68 -6.17 37.83
N THR A 632 28.48 -6.33 36.51
CA THR A 632 27.50 -7.25 35.95
C THR A 632 28.16 -8.34 35.12
N LEU A 633 27.75 -9.60 35.32
CA LEU A 633 28.13 -10.75 34.53
C LEU A 633 26.88 -11.32 33.84
N LYS A 634 26.88 -11.35 32.50
CA LYS A 634 25.82 -12.01 31.73
C LYS A 634 26.11 -13.50 31.64
N ILE A 635 25.18 -14.33 32.09
CA ILE A 635 25.22 -15.78 31.95
C ILE A 635 24.38 -16.15 30.74
N LEU A 636 25.06 -16.54 29.67
CA LEU A 636 24.47 -17.18 28.49
C LEU A 636 24.75 -18.68 28.61
N ARG A 637 23.72 -19.53 28.69
CA ARG A 637 23.97 -20.98 28.67
C ARG A 637 24.30 -21.42 27.24
N ASN A 638 25.51 -21.95 27.03
CA ASN A 638 25.75 -23.01 26.05
C ASN A 638 25.78 -24.35 26.80
N LYS A 639 25.39 -25.44 26.14
CA LYS A 639 25.44 -26.80 26.70
C LYS A 639 26.77 -27.12 27.35
#